data_AF-E6ZKB8-F1
#
_entry.id   AF-E6ZKB8-F1
#
_cell.length_a   1.000
_cell.length_b   1.000
_cell.length_c   1.000
_cell.angle_alpha   90.00
_cell.angle_beta   90.00
_cell.angle_gamma   90.00
#
_symmetry.space_group_name_H-M   'P 1'
#
loop_
_entity.id
_entity.type
_entity.pdbx_description
1 polymer ?
#
loop_
_entity_poly.entity_id
_entity_poly.type
_entity_poly.pdbx_seq_one_letter_code
_entity_poly.pdbx_strand_id
1 'polypeptide(L)'
;MTGAGYRPLPSRESEETCVSMDEGLQIALDKRWHNSIDEEDQTSKRSRPWLLFKAILCLVLIASTAFAACCVYRSGNRNAPSAIWTNRPASTPRPISVASDSNIVFGLGIGDVTGPIVEVNMMGYASLPQTNTGLHIRLRSRAFIVGSNESPSFGTKLAGRFHGLIPTADGSATRWLFINSDICMGDTAVRKAVVDALRDKYPGIYGERNVAFVGTHSHAGPGGFMQALLPTLTSKGVILQNFDPIVQGTVRAAVRAHDDFVARQDRVAQGASTRLSYGKTRLEDAHIQRSRYAYEQNPQAERDLYNDEDQDHDFGLLKFEDISSGAEASSAGFLSWYAVHGTSLYENNTLTSGDNKGLAALLYETAQQPEKLPGQTDFVAGFSQALVGDTSPNTKGAWCDDGSVCEYKHSTCDNGKGKERVQTCHGRGPAWGQDEYIDVSPTGGYDWASNEIIARKQVDAAREIMQRDSRSAAAGEFEGMTLLTGPIKSVKMNVDMSKYTVYRADGSRVKTCPAALGYGFAGGTTDGPGAFDFVQGSNKTDHHNPFWDVVKGFIKNPGPEQIECQAPKAILLDIGEIHKPYDWGPSIVEVQILRVGHLFILIVPGEFTTMAGRRLKRAVGEAIKRAGLVDDGVDPIVQVSGPASTYGHYVTTEEEYSVQRYEGSSTLFGPHTLEAYMDVFSRRLVPALRDNAPALPLGPQKPFDMTKAWQLKTGVVYDNPPIGHSFGDVLDQPLLSYPLPASNTTLFNGTPTTAATSNITVAFVAANPRNNLRLEGTYFEIQRYDDSGAWHTERTDGHHSTTMRWTRTNELHGSSRVEIGWDVEAWTTPGLYRIVYYGDRKTPFTGKIQPFEATSNEFYLV
;
A
#
# COMPACT_ATOMS: atom_id res chain seq x y z
N MET A 1 30.00 19.76 31.76
CA MET A 1 31.39 19.28 31.97
C MET A 1 31.34 17.76 32.14
N THR A 2 32.49 17.08 32.06
CA THR A 2 32.63 15.61 32.08
C THR A 2 31.91 14.90 33.23
N GLY A 3 31.18 13.81 32.96
CA GLY A 3 30.86 12.80 33.99
C GLY A 3 29.48 12.12 33.93
N ALA A 4 29.20 11.30 32.91
CA ALA A 4 28.13 10.29 32.97
C ALA A 4 28.64 9.00 32.30
N GLY A 5 28.90 7.96 33.10
CA GLY A 5 29.62 6.77 32.64
C GLY A 5 28.71 5.60 32.27
N TYR A 6 28.59 5.31 30.97
CA TYR A 6 27.98 4.07 30.49
C TYR A 6 28.83 2.86 30.93
N ARG A 7 28.22 1.86 31.59
CA ARG A 7 28.86 0.58 31.90
C ARG A 7 28.40 -0.48 30.89
N PRO A 8 29.24 -0.99 29.99
CA PRO A 8 28.89 -2.15 29.19
C PRO A 8 28.80 -3.40 30.09
N LEU A 9 27.81 -4.26 29.82
CA LEU A 9 27.75 -5.59 30.41
C LEU A 9 28.88 -6.46 29.82
N PRO A 10 29.56 -7.30 30.63
CA PRO A 10 30.64 -8.14 30.13
C PRO A 10 30.10 -9.22 29.19
N SER A 11 30.70 -9.32 28.00
CA SER A 11 30.48 -10.43 27.07
C SER A 11 30.91 -11.74 27.73
N ARG A 12 30.01 -12.72 27.79
CA ARG A 12 30.35 -14.06 28.26
C ARG A 12 31.10 -14.79 27.14
N GLU A 13 32.35 -15.16 27.40
CA GLU A 13 33.21 -15.84 26.43
C GLU A 13 32.63 -17.23 26.08
N SER A 14 32.79 -17.62 24.82
CA SER A 14 32.38 -18.94 24.32
C SER A 14 33.46 -19.98 24.64
N GLU A 15 33.19 -20.88 25.59
CA GLU A 15 34.03 -22.06 25.80
C GLU A 15 33.93 -22.98 24.58
N GLU A 16 35.08 -23.42 24.08
CA GLU A 16 35.20 -24.33 22.94
C GLU A 16 34.77 -25.75 23.32
N THR A 17 34.10 -26.48 22.43
CA THR A 17 33.98 -27.94 22.55
C THR A 17 34.24 -28.62 21.22
N CYS A 18 35.51 -28.89 20.94
CA CYS A 18 35.92 -29.65 19.76
C CYS A 18 35.45 -31.10 19.86
N VAL A 19 34.67 -31.55 18.87
CA VAL A 19 34.55 -32.97 18.51
C VAL A 19 34.83 -33.06 17.01
N SER A 20 35.88 -33.77 16.63
CA SER A 20 36.25 -33.97 15.24
C SER A 20 35.29 -34.94 14.55
N MET A 21 34.93 -34.63 13.30
CA MET A 21 34.46 -35.62 12.33
C MET A 21 35.46 -35.66 11.18
N ASP A 22 35.90 -36.86 10.85
CA ASP A 22 37.05 -37.14 9.98
C ASP A 22 36.67 -37.13 8.49
N GLU A 23 37.67 -37.06 7.61
CA GLU A 23 37.47 -37.05 6.17
C GLU A 23 37.04 -38.43 5.63
N GLY A 24 36.05 -38.46 4.74
CA GLY A 24 35.85 -39.61 3.84
C GLY A 24 34.41 -39.95 3.46
N LEU A 25 33.94 -39.41 2.33
CA LEU A 25 33.64 -40.21 1.12
C LEU A 25 33.22 -39.33 -0.08
N GLN A 26 34.18 -38.92 -0.89
CA GLN A 26 33.98 -38.88 -2.34
C GLN A 26 34.69 -40.09 -2.94
N ILE A 27 33.91 -41.06 -3.45
CA ILE A 27 34.20 -42.10 -4.47
C ILE A 27 33.16 -43.21 -4.26
N ALA A 28 32.14 -43.27 -5.13
CA ALA A 28 31.30 -44.46 -5.40
C ALA A 28 30.23 -44.25 -6.50
N LEU A 29 30.40 -43.29 -7.42
CA LEU A 29 29.63 -43.29 -8.67
C LEU A 29 30.28 -44.26 -9.67
N ASP A 30 29.98 -45.55 -9.55
CA ASP A 30 29.70 -46.38 -10.74
C ASP A 30 29.18 -47.80 -10.43
N LYS A 31 28.56 -48.42 -11.44
CA LYS A 31 28.18 -49.86 -11.54
C LYS A 31 27.14 -50.39 -10.52
N ARG A 32 25.87 -50.35 -10.94
CA ARG A 32 25.23 -51.57 -11.51
C ARG A 32 23.98 -51.26 -12.34
N TRP A 33 23.94 -51.85 -13.53
CA TRP A 33 22.77 -51.99 -14.40
C TRP A 33 22.70 -53.45 -14.87
N HIS A 34 21.51 -53.93 -15.22
CA HIS A 34 21.20 -55.25 -15.81
C HIS A 34 21.41 -56.49 -14.88
N ASN A 35 20.60 -57.57 -14.97
CA ASN A 35 19.40 -57.81 -15.80
C ASN A 35 18.48 -58.95 -15.28
N SER A 36 17.37 -59.16 -16.01
CA SER A 36 16.34 -60.22 -15.98
C SER A 36 15.12 -59.98 -15.06
N ILE A 37 13.84 -60.21 -15.44
CA ILE A 37 13.15 -61.03 -16.49
C ILE A 37 13.01 -62.51 -16.05
N ASP A 38 11.83 -63.15 -15.95
CA ASP A 38 10.43 -62.68 -16.15
C ASP A 38 9.52 -62.93 -14.89
N GLU A 39 8.28 -63.48 -14.80
CA GLU A 39 7.33 -64.24 -15.66
C GLU A 39 5.87 -64.15 -15.06
N GLU A 40 4.89 -64.92 -15.56
CA GLU A 40 3.43 -64.88 -15.21
C GLU A 40 3.05 -65.84 -14.02
N ASP A 41 1.83 -66.04 -13.49
CA ASP A 41 0.43 -65.75 -13.92
C ASP A 41 -0.61 -65.78 -12.75
N GLN A 42 -1.84 -65.28 -13.00
CA GLN A 42 -3.18 -65.52 -12.38
C GLN A 42 -3.35 -65.57 -10.83
N THR A 43 -4.26 -64.79 -10.19
CA THR A 43 -5.74 -65.00 -10.27
C THR A 43 -6.64 -63.82 -9.80
N SER A 44 -7.70 -63.52 -10.57
CA SER A 44 -9.14 -63.32 -10.18
C SER A 44 -9.51 -62.80 -8.76
N LYS A 45 -10.40 -61.81 -8.49
CA LYS A 45 -11.47 -61.04 -9.20
C LYS A 45 -11.80 -59.78 -8.33
N ARG A 46 -12.39 -58.67 -8.81
CA ARG A 46 -13.83 -58.46 -9.12
C ARG A 46 -14.06 -57.11 -9.88
N SER A 47 -15.25 -56.88 -10.44
CA SER A 47 -15.47 -55.97 -11.59
C SER A 47 -16.09 -54.59 -11.32
N ARG A 48 -15.74 -53.61 -12.19
CA ARG A 48 -16.45 -52.34 -12.42
C ARG A 48 -17.73 -52.55 -13.27
N PRO A 49 -18.58 -51.50 -13.37
CA PRO A 49 -18.98 -51.01 -14.70
C PRO A 49 -18.83 -49.48 -14.83
N TRP A 50 -17.95 -49.01 -15.73
CA TRP A 50 -17.81 -47.58 -16.04
C TRP A 50 -17.59 -47.34 -17.54
N LEU A 51 -18.48 -47.89 -18.37
CA LEU A 51 -18.47 -47.76 -19.84
C LEU A 51 -19.73 -47.11 -20.42
N LEU A 52 -20.86 -47.13 -19.71
CA LEU A 52 -22.11 -46.48 -20.16
C LEU A 52 -22.01 -44.94 -20.21
N PHE A 53 -21.19 -44.32 -19.34
CA PHE A 53 -21.16 -42.87 -19.18
C PHE A 53 -20.49 -42.12 -20.34
N LYS A 54 -19.60 -42.77 -21.10
CA LYS A 54 -18.89 -42.13 -22.23
C LYS A 54 -19.67 -42.14 -23.54
N ALA A 55 -20.62 -43.06 -23.72
CA ALA A 55 -21.46 -43.11 -24.94
C ALA A 55 -22.46 -41.96 -25.01
N ILE A 56 -23.01 -41.53 -23.87
CA ILE A 56 -24.07 -40.51 -23.79
C ILE A 56 -23.53 -39.11 -24.14
N LEU A 57 -22.32 -38.77 -23.69
CA LEU A 57 -21.75 -37.43 -23.86
C LEU A 57 -21.44 -37.09 -25.34
N CYS A 58 -21.02 -38.08 -26.13
CA CYS A 58 -20.69 -37.87 -27.55
C CYS A 58 -21.93 -37.68 -28.45
N LEU A 59 -23.09 -38.24 -28.08
CA LEU A 59 -24.33 -38.09 -28.86
C LEU A 59 -24.95 -36.69 -28.73
N VAL A 60 -24.82 -36.07 -27.56
CA VAL A 60 -25.36 -34.71 -27.32
C VAL A 60 -24.61 -33.64 -28.13
N LEU A 61 -23.29 -33.81 -28.33
CA LEU A 61 -22.44 -32.86 -29.06
C LEU A 61 -22.58 -32.94 -30.60
N ILE A 62 -23.21 -33.98 -31.14
CA ILE A 62 -23.46 -34.13 -32.59
C ILE A 62 -24.87 -33.60 -32.97
N ALA A 63 -25.79 -33.49 -32.01
CA ALA A 63 -27.16 -33.02 -32.25
C ALA A 63 -27.30 -31.49 -32.38
N SER A 64 -26.33 -30.71 -31.90
CA SER A 64 -26.43 -29.24 -31.77
C SER A 64 -25.95 -28.45 -32.99
N THR A 65 -25.22 -29.06 -33.92
CA THR A 65 -24.63 -28.38 -35.10
C THR A 65 -25.50 -28.43 -36.37
N ALA A 66 -26.62 -29.17 -36.35
CA ALA A 66 -27.46 -29.39 -37.53
C ALA A 66 -28.60 -28.36 -37.73
N PHE A 67 -28.91 -27.51 -36.74
CA PHE A 67 -30.11 -26.65 -36.78
C PHE A 67 -29.87 -25.22 -37.34
N ALA A 68 -28.63 -24.87 -37.70
CA ALA A 68 -28.25 -23.54 -38.18
C ALA A 68 -28.26 -23.36 -39.71
N ALA A 69 -28.75 -24.35 -40.48
CA ALA A 69 -28.52 -24.44 -41.93
C ALA A 69 -29.79 -24.63 -42.80
N CYS A 70 -30.98 -24.23 -42.32
CA CYS A 70 -32.25 -24.46 -43.05
C CYS A 70 -33.23 -23.27 -43.16
N CYS A 71 -32.80 -22.03 -42.88
CA CYS A 71 -33.67 -20.84 -43.00
C CYS A 71 -33.31 -19.88 -44.16
N VAL A 72 -32.38 -20.26 -45.06
CA VAL A 72 -31.95 -19.41 -46.18
C VAL A 72 -31.92 -20.18 -47.51
N TYR A 73 -33.03 -20.84 -47.91
CA TYR A 73 -33.26 -21.20 -49.34
C TYR A 73 -34.71 -21.57 -49.72
N ARG A 74 -35.72 -20.70 -49.49
CA ARG A 74 -37.02 -20.80 -50.21
C ARG A 74 -37.92 -19.56 -50.14
N SER A 75 -37.57 -18.52 -50.89
CA SER A 75 -38.56 -17.57 -51.43
C SER A 75 -38.01 -16.92 -52.68
N GLY A 76 -38.70 -17.08 -53.80
CA GLY A 76 -38.25 -16.52 -55.08
C GLY A 76 -39.30 -16.70 -56.15
N ASN A 77 -40.17 -15.70 -56.32
CA ASN A 77 -40.76 -15.47 -57.63
C ASN A 77 -41.07 -13.98 -57.88
N ARG A 78 -40.52 -13.51 -59.00
CA ARG A 78 -40.93 -12.39 -59.86
C ARG A 78 -42.14 -11.56 -59.41
N ASN A 79 -41.91 -10.26 -59.22
CA ASN A 79 -42.39 -9.26 -60.19
C ASN A 79 -41.65 -7.92 -60.03
N ALA A 80 -41.37 -7.29 -61.16
CA ALA A 80 -41.01 -5.88 -61.29
C ALA A 80 -41.98 -5.27 -62.33
N PRO A 81 -42.25 -3.95 -62.31
CA PRO A 81 -41.38 -3.06 -63.09
C PRO A 81 -41.21 -1.64 -62.50
N SER A 82 -40.54 -0.79 -63.30
CA SER A 82 -40.54 0.69 -63.28
C SER A 82 -39.97 1.41 -62.05
N ALA A 83 -38.88 2.14 -62.30
CA ALA A 83 -38.39 3.19 -61.41
C ALA A 83 -39.13 4.51 -61.67
N ILE A 84 -39.41 5.27 -60.62
CA ILE A 84 -39.78 6.70 -60.68
C ILE A 84 -38.98 7.45 -59.60
N TRP A 85 -38.38 8.58 -59.98
CA TRP A 85 -37.73 9.50 -59.05
C TRP A 85 -38.76 10.22 -58.17
N THR A 86 -38.57 10.23 -56.84
CA THR A 86 -39.12 11.30 -55.98
C THR A 86 -38.09 11.71 -54.94
N ASN A 87 -37.81 13.01 -54.83
CA ASN A 87 -36.93 13.56 -53.81
C ASN A 87 -37.57 13.41 -52.43
N ARG A 88 -36.80 12.92 -51.45
CA ARG A 88 -37.00 13.20 -50.02
C ARG A 88 -35.66 13.61 -49.40
N PRO A 89 -35.67 14.52 -48.42
CA PRO A 89 -34.45 15.18 -47.96
C PRO A 89 -33.50 14.20 -47.27
N ALA A 90 -32.20 14.50 -47.32
CA ALA A 90 -31.22 13.85 -46.48
C ALA A 90 -31.63 14.04 -45.00
N SER A 91 -31.88 12.94 -44.30
CA SER A 91 -31.91 12.96 -42.84
C SER A 91 -30.52 13.34 -42.35
N THR A 92 -30.38 14.55 -41.84
CA THR A 92 -29.19 14.96 -41.10
C THR A 92 -28.87 13.89 -40.06
N PRO A 93 -27.59 13.51 -39.89
CA PRO A 93 -27.20 12.78 -38.69
C PRO A 93 -27.67 13.61 -37.50
N ARG A 94 -28.47 13.02 -36.60
CA ARG A 94 -28.69 13.66 -35.31
C ARG A 94 -27.30 13.83 -34.69
N PRO A 95 -26.85 15.04 -34.34
CA PRO A 95 -25.73 15.14 -33.44
C PRO A 95 -26.12 14.37 -32.17
N ILE A 96 -25.27 13.45 -31.74
CA ILE A 96 -25.35 12.94 -30.37
C ILE A 96 -25.17 14.20 -29.52
N SER A 97 -26.19 14.53 -28.73
CA SER A 97 -26.23 15.79 -27.99
C SER A 97 -25.02 15.88 -27.07
N VAL A 98 -24.48 17.08 -26.94
CA VAL A 98 -23.49 17.44 -25.90
C VAL A 98 -23.96 16.83 -24.59
N ALA A 99 -23.06 16.11 -23.90
CA ALA A 99 -23.33 15.63 -22.56
C ALA A 99 -23.45 16.86 -21.63
N SER A 100 -24.69 17.27 -21.35
CA SER A 100 -25.00 18.26 -20.33
C SER A 100 -24.45 17.82 -18.98
N ASP A 101 -23.97 18.78 -18.18
CA ASP A 101 -23.31 18.59 -16.87
C ASP A 101 -23.63 17.24 -16.21
N SER A 102 -22.72 16.28 -16.37
CA SER A 102 -22.92 14.95 -15.83
C SER A 102 -22.75 14.99 -14.31
N ASN A 103 -23.87 15.14 -13.58
CA ASN A 103 -23.91 15.19 -12.11
C ASN A 103 -22.92 14.18 -11.51
N ILE A 104 -21.89 14.70 -10.85
CA ILE A 104 -20.80 13.91 -10.30
C ILE A 104 -21.26 13.31 -8.98
N VAL A 105 -21.42 12.00 -8.95
CA VAL A 105 -21.75 11.23 -7.74
C VAL A 105 -20.47 10.60 -7.21
N PHE A 106 -20.38 10.47 -5.89
CA PHE A 106 -19.26 9.83 -5.22
C PHE A 106 -19.75 8.88 -4.11
N GLY A 107 -18.86 8.00 -3.66
CA GLY A 107 -19.10 7.14 -2.50
C GLY A 107 -17.79 6.83 -1.78
N LEU A 108 -17.87 6.76 -0.45
CA LEU A 108 -16.75 6.65 0.48
C LEU A 108 -16.93 5.41 1.37
N GLY A 109 -15.83 4.76 1.73
CA GLY A 109 -15.91 3.59 2.59
C GLY A 109 -14.57 3.20 3.19
N ILE A 110 -14.61 2.64 4.39
CA ILE A 110 -13.43 2.23 5.16
C ILE A 110 -13.54 0.74 5.53
N GLY A 111 -12.42 0.04 5.72
CA GLY A 111 -12.41 -1.36 6.13
C GLY A 111 -11.07 -1.81 6.71
N ASP A 112 -11.12 -2.65 7.74
CA ASP A 112 -9.95 -3.16 8.44
C ASP A 112 -9.19 -4.19 7.60
N VAL A 113 -7.90 -3.91 7.35
CA VAL A 113 -6.94 -4.74 6.62
C VAL A 113 -5.79 -5.23 7.53
N THR A 114 -5.93 -5.08 8.86
CA THR A 114 -4.90 -5.43 9.84
C THR A 114 -4.54 -6.91 9.79
N GLY A 115 -3.32 -7.20 9.34
CA GLY A 115 -2.76 -8.55 9.29
C GLY A 115 -2.33 -9.11 10.66
N PRO A 116 -1.46 -10.13 10.68
CA PRO A 116 -0.94 -10.73 11.91
C PRO A 116 -0.05 -9.75 12.67
N ILE A 117 -0.57 -9.20 13.77
CA ILE A 117 0.11 -8.20 14.61
C ILE A 117 1.26 -8.75 15.49
N VAL A 118 1.60 -10.05 15.40
CA VAL A 118 2.73 -10.64 16.13
C VAL A 118 3.48 -11.67 15.27
N GLU A 119 4.73 -11.97 15.65
CA GLU A 119 5.61 -13.03 15.11
C GLU A 119 5.91 -12.94 13.60
N VAL A 120 5.33 -12.02 12.85
CA VAL A 120 5.53 -11.83 11.40
C VAL A 120 6.53 -10.69 11.16
N ASN A 121 7.31 -10.77 10.10
CA ASN A 121 8.27 -9.73 9.74
C ASN A 121 7.55 -8.53 9.10
N MET A 122 8.04 -7.31 9.35
CA MET A 122 7.42 -6.08 8.85
C MET A 122 7.89 -5.77 7.43
N MET A 123 7.04 -5.11 6.63
CA MET A 123 7.31 -4.78 5.22
C MET A 123 7.81 -3.35 5.08
N GLY A 124 8.90 -3.16 4.35
CA GLY A 124 9.56 -1.87 4.17
C GLY A 124 11.07 -2.04 4.31
N TYR A 125 11.58 -1.91 5.53
CA TYR A 125 13.02 -1.93 5.85
C TYR A 125 13.79 -3.20 5.50
N ALA A 126 13.12 -4.31 5.19
CA ALA A 126 13.72 -5.62 4.92
C ALA A 126 14.64 -6.16 6.06
N SER A 127 14.46 -5.64 7.27
CA SER A 127 15.22 -6.03 8.46
C SER A 127 14.73 -7.34 9.03
N LEU A 128 15.62 -8.31 9.28
CA LEU A 128 15.25 -9.61 9.88
C LEU A 128 14.86 -9.52 11.37
N PRO A 129 15.53 -8.70 12.21
CA PRO A 129 15.06 -8.42 13.58
C PRO A 129 13.67 -7.80 13.66
N GLN A 130 13.26 -6.99 12.67
CA GLN A 130 11.98 -6.27 12.70
C GLN A 130 10.78 -7.22 12.52
N THR A 131 10.34 -7.80 13.63
CA THR A 131 9.21 -8.74 13.71
C THR A 131 8.13 -8.11 14.59
N ASN A 132 6.88 -8.07 14.11
CA ASN A 132 5.75 -7.54 14.85
C ASN A 132 5.68 -8.19 16.26
N THR A 133 5.56 -7.36 17.29
CA THR A 133 5.29 -7.75 18.68
C THR A 133 3.94 -7.25 19.17
N GLY A 134 3.21 -6.46 18.38
CA GLY A 134 1.88 -6.00 18.77
C GLY A 134 1.29 -4.95 17.82
N LEU A 135 0.46 -4.07 18.37
CA LEU A 135 -0.38 -3.12 17.65
C LEU A 135 -0.33 -1.74 18.29
N HIS A 136 -0.16 -0.71 17.45
CA HIS A 136 -0.41 0.68 17.78
C HIS A 136 -1.78 1.09 17.22
N ILE A 137 -1.94 1.05 15.89
CA ILE A 137 -3.18 1.42 15.22
C ILE A 137 -3.57 0.40 14.15
N ARG A 138 -4.86 0.04 14.12
CA ARG A 138 -5.50 -0.77 13.07
C ARG A 138 -5.22 -0.18 11.68
N LEU A 139 -4.73 -1.02 10.76
CA LEU A 139 -4.48 -0.67 9.36
C LEU A 139 -5.80 -0.70 8.58
N ARG A 140 -6.11 0.35 7.80
CA ARG A 140 -7.39 0.46 7.09
C ARG A 140 -7.20 0.71 5.59
N SER A 141 -8.09 0.13 4.79
CA SER A 141 -8.32 0.50 3.40
C SER A 141 -9.43 1.54 3.32
N ARG A 142 -9.16 2.65 2.65
CA ARG A 142 -10.09 3.76 2.39
C ARG A 142 -10.37 3.84 0.90
N ALA A 143 -11.64 3.67 0.53
CA ALA A 143 -12.13 3.54 -0.83
C ALA A 143 -12.90 4.80 -1.24
N PHE A 144 -12.50 5.37 -2.38
CA PHE A 144 -13.07 6.58 -2.97
C PHE A 144 -13.59 6.26 -4.37
N ILE A 145 -14.90 6.33 -4.56
CA ILE A 145 -15.54 6.16 -5.87
C ILE A 145 -15.96 7.51 -6.38
N VAL A 146 -15.68 7.79 -7.66
CA VAL A 146 -16.22 8.93 -8.41
C VAL A 146 -16.82 8.41 -9.71
N GLY A 147 -18.03 8.85 -10.04
CA GLY A 147 -18.74 8.42 -11.25
C GLY A 147 -19.88 9.35 -11.66
N SER A 148 -20.26 9.32 -12.94
CA SER A 148 -21.42 10.08 -13.41
C SER A 148 -22.73 9.49 -12.86
N ASN A 149 -23.75 10.33 -12.67
CA ASN A 149 -25.11 9.89 -12.33
C ASN A 149 -25.72 8.93 -13.37
N GLU A 150 -25.28 9.00 -14.63
CA GLU A 150 -25.68 8.06 -15.70
C GLU A 150 -24.97 6.69 -15.62
N SER A 151 -24.05 6.49 -14.67
CA SER A 151 -23.33 5.22 -14.52
C SER A 151 -24.32 4.06 -14.30
N PRO A 152 -24.29 3.00 -15.14
CA PRO A 152 -25.34 2.00 -15.19
C PRO A 152 -25.46 1.22 -13.88
N SER A 153 -26.61 1.38 -13.22
CA SER A 153 -26.99 0.62 -12.04
C SER A 153 -27.21 -0.86 -12.39
N PHE A 154 -27.31 -1.72 -11.37
CA PHE A 154 -27.50 -3.16 -11.57
C PHE A 154 -28.78 -3.49 -12.36
N GLY A 155 -29.85 -2.69 -12.18
CA GLY A 155 -31.15 -2.91 -12.84
C GLY A 155 -31.14 -2.75 -14.36
N THR A 156 -30.43 -1.76 -14.92
CA THR A 156 -30.39 -1.52 -16.38
C THR A 156 -29.67 -2.61 -17.16
N LYS A 157 -28.83 -3.43 -16.49
CA LYS A 157 -28.07 -4.51 -17.14
C LYS A 157 -28.91 -5.72 -17.56
N LEU A 158 -30.16 -5.85 -17.09
CA LEU A 158 -31.02 -6.95 -17.52
C LEU A 158 -31.38 -6.86 -19.02
N ALA A 159 -31.42 -5.65 -19.59
CA ALA A 159 -31.56 -5.43 -21.03
C ALA A 159 -30.25 -5.68 -21.81
N GLY A 160 -29.09 -5.42 -21.18
CA GLY A 160 -27.76 -5.62 -21.75
C GLY A 160 -27.38 -7.09 -22.02
N ARG A 161 -28.21 -8.05 -21.60
CA ARG A 161 -28.01 -9.51 -21.77
C ARG A 161 -27.90 -9.96 -23.24
N PHE A 162 -28.29 -9.10 -24.19
CA PHE A 162 -28.15 -9.32 -25.64
C PHE A 162 -26.93 -8.64 -26.29
N HIS A 163 -26.04 -7.99 -25.51
CA HIS A 163 -24.77 -7.41 -25.98
C HIS A 163 -23.54 -8.24 -25.54
N GLY A 164 -23.70 -9.57 -25.45
CA GLY A 164 -22.69 -10.53 -24.95
C GLY A 164 -21.47 -10.77 -25.85
N LEU A 165 -20.93 -9.73 -26.50
CA LEU A 165 -19.73 -9.77 -27.34
C LEU A 165 -18.67 -8.70 -26.98
N ILE A 166 -18.93 -7.85 -25.98
CA ILE A 166 -17.95 -6.91 -25.43
C ILE A 166 -17.46 -7.44 -24.07
N PRO A 167 -16.14 -7.49 -23.78
CA PRO A 167 -15.63 -8.05 -22.53
C PRO A 167 -16.12 -7.33 -21.28
N THR A 168 -16.79 -8.05 -20.38
CA THR A 168 -17.21 -7.56 -19.05
C THR A 168 -16.07 -7.37 -18.05
N ALA A 169 -14.84 -7.72 -18.45
CA ALA A 169 -13.63 -7.68 -17.61
C ALA A 169 -13.11 -6.26 -17.31
N ASP A 170 -13.46 -5.29 -18.16
CA ASP A 170 -12.80 -3.98 -18.23
C ASP A 170 -13.32 -2.94 -17.22
N GLY A 171 -14.51 -3.13 -16.65
CA GLY A 171 -15.17 -2.18 -15.73
C GLY A 171 -15.96 -1.07 -16.44
N SER A 172 -16.64 -0.21 -15.67
CA SER A 172 -17.33 0.96 -16.22
C SER A 172 -16.34 2.06 -16.60
N ALA A 173 -16.49 2.65 -17.79
CA ALA A 173 -15.65 3.76 -18.22
C ALA A 173 -15.97 5.08 -17.50
N THR A 174 -17.21 5.26 -17.00
CA THR A 174 -17.72 6.52 -16.41
C THR A 174 -17.67 6.56 -14.89
N ARG A 175 -17.03 5.57 -14.25
CA ARG A 175 -16.88 5.46 -12.79
C ARG A 175 -15.55 4.80 -12.48
N TRP A 176 -14.76 5.38 -11.58
CA TRP A 176 -13.55 4.76 -11.04
C TRP A 176 -13.60 4.60 -9.53
N LEU A 177 -12.76 3.70 -9.03
CA LEU A 177 -12.49 3.41 -7.62
C LEU A 177 -11.00 3.60 -7.37
N PHE A 178 -10.67 4.45 -6.41
CA PHE A 178 -9.34 4.63 -5.85
C PHE A 178 -9.31 4.05 -4.44
N ILE A 179 -8.33 3.19 -4.15
CA ILE A 179 -8.10 2.59 -2.83
C ILE A 179 -6.80 3.16 -2.26
N ASN A 180 -6.88 3.78 -1.09
CA ASN A 180 -5.73 4.17 -0.26
C ASN A 180 -5.66 3.21 0.93
N SER A 181 -4.65 2.34 0.99
CA SER A 181 -4.52 1.30 2.02
C SER A 181 -3.34 1.59 2.94
N ASP A 182 -3.52 1.45 4.26
CA ASP A 182 -2.48 1.67 5.27
C ASP A 182 -1.40 0.55 5.29
N ILE A 183 -0.81 0.25 4.14
CA ILE A 183 0.23 -0.77 3.92
C ILE A 183 1.38 -0.22 3.06
N CYS A 184 2.51 -0.92 3.06
CA CYS A 184 3.75 -0.46 2.44
C CYS A 184 3.66 -0.25 0.91
N MET A 185 2.90 -1.07 0.16
CA MET A 185 2.76 -0.88 -1.30
C MET A 185 1.56 -1.65 -1.90
N GLY A 186 1.13 -1.25 -3.09
CA GLY A 186 0.23 -2.06 -3.91
C GLY A 186 0.94 -3.25 -4.58
N ASP A 187 0.32 -4.43 -4.52
CA ASP A 187 0.76 -5.66 -5.20
C ASP A 187 -0.27 -6.13 -6.24
N THR A 188 0.22 -6.78 -7.31
CA THR A 188 -0.62 -7.14 -8.47
C THR A 188 -1.52 -8.34 -8.21
N ALA A 189 -1.12 -9.29 -7.36
CA ALA A 189 -2.01 -10.36 -6.92
C ALA A 189 -3.06 -9.82 -5.93
N VAL A 190 -2.68 -8.90 -5.03
CA VAL A 190 -3.63 -8.21 -4.13
C VAL A 190 -4.67 -7.43 -4.94
N ARG A 191 -4.24 -6.54 -5.86
CA ARG A 191 -5.17 -5.77 -6.70
C ARG A 191 -6.04 -6.68 -7.56
N LYS A 192 -5.46 -7.74 -8.15
CA LYS A 192 -6.22 -8.72 -8.94
C LYS A 192 -7.30 -9.42 -8.11
N ALA A 193 -6.98 -9.89 -6.91
CA ALA A 193 -7.95 -10.57 -6.05
C ALA A 193 -9.10 -9.63 -5.62
N VAL A 194 -8.80 -8.36 -5.32
CA VAL A 194 -9.80 -7.32 -5.06
C VAL A 194 -10.67 -7.07 -6.31
N VAL A 195 -10.06 -6.92 -7.49
CA VAL A 195 -10.77 -6.69 -8.76
C VAL A 195 -11.65 -7.87 -9.15
N ASP A 196 -11.19 -9.10 -8.99
CA ASP A 196 -11.97 -10.30 -9.30
C ASP A 196 -13.18 -10.42 -8.35
N ALA A 197 -12.99 -10.26 -7.03
CA ALA A 197 -14.09 -10.27 -6.05
C ALA A 197 -15.12 -9.16 -6.27
N LEU A 198 -14.67 -7.94 -6.63
CA LEU A 198 -15.57 -6.83 -6.97
C LEU A 198 -16.27 -7.04 -8.33
N ARG A 199 -15.64 -7.73 -9.29
CA ARG A 199 -16.27 -8.09 -10.57
C ARG A 199 -17.34 -9.16 -10.38
N ASP A 200 -17.12 -10.13 -9.49
CA ASP A 200 -18.11 -11.16 -9.17
C ASP A 200 -19.31 -10.59 -8.43
N LYS A 201 -19.10 -9.69 -7.45
CA LYS A 201 -20.21 -9.01 -6.74
C LYS A 201 -20.93 -7.97 -7.60
N TYR A 202 -20.22 -7.24 -8.45
CA TYR A 202 -20.78 -6.15 -9.28
C TYR A 202 -20.38 -6.27 -10.77
N PRO A 203 -20.92 -7.27 -11.52
CA PRO A 203 -20.48 -7.59 -12.88
C PRO A 203 -20.45 -6.40 -13.85
N GLY A 204 -19.25 -6.10 -14.37
CA GLY A 204 -19.01 -4.98 -15.28
C GLY A 204 -19.31 -3.59 -14.68
N ILE A 205 -19.23 -3.42 -13.36
CA ILE A 205 -19.11 -2.09 -12.73
C ILE A 205 -17.63 -1.85 -12.40
N TYR A 206 -17.01 -2.79 -11.70
CA TYR A 206 -15.57 -2.80 -11.43
C TYR A 206 -14.87 -3.83 -12.33
N GLY A 207 -13.63 -3.52 -12.68
CA GLY A 207 -12.81 -4.35 -13.56
C GLY A 207 -11.42 -3.78 -13.69
N GLU A 208 -10.71 -4.19 -14.74
CA GLU A 208 -9.30 -3.85 -14.90
C GLU A 208 -9.05 -2.34 -14.98
N ARG A 209 -9.77 -1.60 -15.83
CA ARG A 209 -9.42 -0.21 -16.17
C ARG A 209 -9.75 0.82 -15.10
N ASN A 210 -10.58 0.48 -14.11
CA ASN A 210 -11.22 1.47 -13.24
C ASN A 210 -11.05 1.22 -11.73
N VAL A 211 -10.15 0.31 -11.33
CA VAL A 211 -9.78 0.08 -9.92
C VAL A 211 -8.28 0.32 -9.72
N ALA A 212 -7.95 1.40 -9.02
CA ALA A 212 -6.59 1.73 -8.57
C ALA A 212 -6.39 1.27 -7.12
N PHE A 213 -5.22 0.73 -6.81
CA PHE A 213 -4.83 0.34 -5.45
C PHE A 213 -3.47 0.97 -5.11
N VAL A 214 -3.42 1.78 -4.05
CA VAL A 214 -2.25 2.52 -3.59
C VAL A 214 -1.98 2.22 -2.12
N GLY A 215 -0.72 1.99 -1.75
CA GLY A 215 -0.30 1.94 -0.35
C GLY A 215 0.06 3.32 0.20
N THR A 216 -0.17 3.58 1.49
CA THR A 216 0.35 4.78 2.18
C THR A 216 1.88 4.74 2.36
N HIS A 217 2.53 3.63 2.04
CA HIS A 217 3.95 3.41 2.22
C HIS A 217 4.42 3.46 3.68
N SER A 218 3.57 3.01 4.60
CA SER A 218 3.97 2.66 5.97
C SER A 218 4.95 1.48 5.96
N HIS A 219 6.12 1.66 6.59
CA HIS A 219 7.07 0.58 6.89
C HIS A 219 6.71 -0.19 8.18
N ALA A 220 5.62 0.19 8.86
CA ALA A 220 5.19 -0.36 10.13
C ALA A 220 4.06 -1.43 10.01
N GLY A 221 3.83 -1.99 8.82
CA GLY A 221 2.84 -3.06 8.57
C GLY A 221 3.47 -4.46 8.42
N PRO A 222 2.74 -5.56 8.69
CA PRO A 222 3.23 -6.92 8.48
C PRO A 222 3.46 -7.25 6.99
N GLY A 223 4.43 -8.11 6.71
CA GLY A 223 4.85 -8.51 5.36
C GLY A 223 4.30 -9.85 4.85
N GLY A 224 4.90 -10.36 3.78
CA GLY A 224 4.50 -11.62 3.15
C GLY A 224 3.22 -11.55 2.30
N PHE A 225 2.77 -10.37 1.86
CA PHE A 225 1.56 -10.24 1.03
C PHE A 225 1.82 -10.10 -0.48
N MET A 226 3.09 -9.96 -0.92
CA MET A 226 3.42 -9.71 -2.33
C MET A 226 3.67 -10.99 -3.14
N GLN A 227 3.40 -10.93 -4.45
CA GLN A 227 3.56 -12.07 -5.37
C GLN A 227 5.03 -12.37 -5.73
N ALA A 228 5.88 -11.35 -5.74
CA ALA A 228 7.29 -11.47 -6.12
C ALA A 228 8.11 -12.11 -4.99
N LEU A 229 9.07 -13.00 -5.31
CA LEU A 229 9.81 -13.70 -4.26
C LEU A 229 10.66 -12.74 -3.41
N LEU A 230 11.45 -11.85 -4.02
CA LEU A 230 12.49 -11.08 -3.32
C LEU A 230 11.95 -10.34 -2.07
N PRO A 231 10.85 -9.55 -2.13
CA PRO A 231 10.37 -8.81 -0.97
C PRO A 231 9.73 -9.69 0.10
N THR A 232 9.44 -10.96 -0.19
CA THR A 232 8.88 -11.90 0.79
C THR A 232 9.94 -12.70 1.54
N LEU A 233 11.22 -12.63 1.15
CA LEU A 233 12.28 -13.46 1.74
C LEU A 233 12.44 -13.25 3.25
N THR A 234 12.38 -12.00 3.72
CA THR A 234 12.49 -11.63 5.14
C THR A 234 11.27 -12.11 5.94
N SER A 235 10.09 -12.09 5.32
CA SER A 235 8.84 -12.70 5.82
C SER A 235 8.82 -14.23 5.77
N LYS A 236 9.86 -14.87 5.23
CA LYS A 236 9.95 -16.32 4.98
C LYS A 236 8.88 -16.81 3.99
N GLY A 237 8.63 -15.99 2.97
CA GLY A 237 7.67 -16.22 1.90
C GLY A 237 6.33 -15.52 2.11
N VAL A 238 5.32 -15.97 1.36
CA VAL A 238 3.94 -15.51 1.45
C VAL A 238 3.30 -15.95 2.77
N ILE A 239 2.44 -15.09 3.30
CA ILE A 239 1.66 -15.28 4.51
C ILE A 239 0.21 -15.00 4.14
N LEU A 240 -0.57 -16.05 3.83
CA LEU A 240 -1.98 -15.92 3.46
C LEU A 240 -2.80 -15.26 4.59
N GLN A 241 -2.41 -15.49 5.85
CA GLN A 241 -2.93 -14.80 7.03
C GLN A 241 -2.76 -13.27 6.99
N ASN A 242 -1.95 -12.70 6.09
CA ASN A 242 -1.86 -11.25 5.85
C ASN A 242 -2.50 -10.85 4.50
N PHE A 243 -2.26 -11.62 3.45
CA PHE A 243 -2.86 -11.40 2.13
C PHE A 243 -4.41 -11.41 2.17
N ASP A 244 -5.01 -12.39 2.85
CA ASP A 244 -6.46 -12.56 2.90
C ASP A 244 -7.17 -11.39 3.62
N PRO A 245 -6.72 -10.90 4.80
CA PRO A 245 -7.20 -9.65 5.39
C PRO A 245 -7.10 -8.43 4.48
N ILE A 246 -5.96 -8.23 3.80
CA ILE A 246 -5.76 -7.08 2.91
C ILE A 246 -6.79 -7.09 1.78
N VAL A 247 -7.01 -8.24 1.15
CA VAL A 247 -8.04 -8.40 0.10
C VAL A 247 -9.45 -8.23 0.68
N GLN A 248 -9.79 -8.91 1.78
CA GLN A 248 -11.14 -8.90 2.35
C GLN A 248 -11.54 -7.52 2.90
N GLY A 249 -10.65 -6.85 3.64
CA GLY A 249 -10.86 -5.50 4.17
C GLY A 249 -10.98 -4.46 3.06
N THR A 250 -10.16 -4.57 2.00
CA THR A 250 -10.27 -3.70 0.83
C THR A 250 -11.58 -3.91 0.07
N VAL A 251 -12.00 -5.17 -0.15
CA VAL A 251 -13.31 -5.46 -0.74
C VAL A 251 -14.44 -4.92 0.13
N ARG A 252 -14.34 -5.02 1.46
CA ARG A 252 -15.33 -4.44 2.40
C ARG A 252 -15.39 -2.91 2.31
N ALA A 253 -14.25 -2.23 2.24
CA ALA A 253 -14.19 -0.77 2.04
C ALA A 253 -14.81 -0.36 0.70
N ALA A 254 -14.46 -1.04 -0.39
CA ALA A 254 -15.01 -0.78 -1.73
C ALA A 254 -16.51 -1.13 -1.85
N VAL A 255 -16.99 -2.10 -1.07
CA VAL A 255 -18.43 -2.39 -0.92
C VAL A 255 -19.15 -1.26 -0.19
N ARG A 256 -18.65 -0.82 0.97
CA ARG A 256 -19.21 0.33 1.71
C ARG A 256 -19.29 1.57 0.82
N ALA A 257 -18.21 1.87 0.10
CA ALA A 257 -18.17 2.97 -0.87
C ALA A 257 -19.16 2.78 -2.05
N HIS A 258 -19.39 1.55 -2.54
CA HIS A 258 -20.38 1.30 -3.59
C HIS A 258 -21.80 1.55 -3.10
N ASP A 259 -22.12 1.03 -1.92
CA ASP A 259 -23.46 1.08 -1.35
C ASP A 259 -23.79 2.55 -0.95
N ASP A 260 -22.80 3.31 -0.46
CA ASP A 260 -22.85 4.76 -0.23
C ASP A 260 -22.93 5.59 -1.53
N PHE A 261 -22.23 5.19 -2.61
CA PHE A 261 -22.40 5.80 -3.94
C PHE A 261 -23.86 5.67 -4.41
N VAL A 262 -24.45 4.49 -4.27
CA VAL A 262 -25.85 4.26 -4.67
C VAL A 262 -26.79 5.10 -3.81
N ALA A 263 -26.56 5.18 -2.50
CA ALA A 263 -27.31 6.07 -1.62
C ALA A 263 -27.21 7.55 -2.01
N ARG A 264 -26.07 8.03 -2.54
CA ARG A 264 -25.96 9.38 -3.13
C ARG A 264 -26.66 9.50 -4.48
N GLN A 265 -26.58 8.47 -5.34
CA GLN A 265 -27.29 8.44 -6.62
C GLN A 265 -28.80 8.61 -6.42
N ASP A 266 -29.37 7.92 -5.43
CA ASP A 266 -30.79 8.04 -5.06
C ASP A 266 -31.13 9.41 -4.44
N ARG A 267 -30.25 10.01 -3.61
CA ARG A 267 -30.44 11.38 -3.09
C ARG A 267 -30.40 12.43 -4.21
N VAL A 268 -29.49 12.29 -5.17
CA VAL A 268 -29.38 13.20 -6.33
C VAL A 268 -30.60 13.09 -7.24
N ALA A 269 -31.15 11.88 -7.43
CA ALA A 269 -32.42 11.68 -8.13
C ALA A 269 -33.63 12.32 -7.42
N GLN A 270 -33.52 12.62 -6.11
CA GLN A 270 -34.54 13.29 -5.29
C GLN A 270 -34.31 14.81 -5.15
N GLY A 271 -33.33 15.38 -5.85
CA GLY A 271 -33.07 16.83 -5.86
C GLY A 271 -32.01 17.33 -4.88
N ALA A 272 -31.25 16.44 -4.24
CA ALA A 272 -29.95 16.81 -3.67
C ALA A 272 -28.91 16.99 -4.80
N SER A 273 -27.74 17.53 -4.47
CA SER A 273 -26.57 17.52 -5.35
C SER A 273 -25.29 17.19 -4.58
N THR A 274 -24.21 16.99 -5.32
CA THR A 274 -22.92 16.53 -4.81
C THR A 274 -21.83 17.32 -5.51
N ARG A 275 -20.78 17.70 -4.76
CA ARG A 275 -19.71 18.58 -5.24
C ARG A 275 -18.35 17.98 -4.95
N LEU A 276 -17.47 18.07 -5.94
CA LEU A 276 -16.04 17.83 -5.79
C LEU A 276 -15.29 19.14 -6.06
N SER A 277 -14.33 19.47 -5.21
CA SER A 277 -13.44 20.61 -5.39
C SER A 277 -12.01 20.20 -5.04
N TYR A 278 -11.04 20.70 -5.80
CA TYR A 278 -9.61 20.50 -5.53
C TYR A 278 -9.00 21.79 -4.98
N GLY A 279 -8.16 21.67 -3.96
CA GLY A 279 -7.31 22.76 -3.49
C GLY A 279 -5.90 22.26 -3.20
N LYS A 280 -4.96 23.18 -2.99
CA LYS A 280 -3.65 22.86 -2.41
C LYS A 280 -3.16 23.94 -1.46
N THR A 281 -2.21 23.56 -0.62
CA THR A 281 -1.38 24.44 0.23
C THR A 281 0.08 24.00 0.15
N ARG A 282 1.02 24.78 0.68
CA ARG A 282 2.42 24.35 0.84
C ARG A 282 2.63 23.79 2.24
N LEU A 283 3.08 22.54 2.34
CA LEU A 283 3.37 21.91 3.62
C LEU A 283 4.88 21.83 3.86
N GLU A 284 5.36 22.80 4.64
CA GLU A 284 6.77 23.00 5.00
C GLU A 284 7.20 22.20 6.23
N ASP A 285 8.52 21.96 6.34
CA ASP A 285 9.18 21.30 7.48
C ASP A 285 8.59 19.91 7.84
N ALA A 286 7.94 19.21 6.91
CA ALA A 286 7.31 17.91 7.12
C ALA A 286 7.93 16.75 6.30
N HIS A 287 8.86 17.07 5.39
CA HIS A 287 9.81 16.11 4.85
C HIS A 287 11.17 16.79 4.59
N ILE A 288 12.17 16.02 4.21
CA ILE A 288 13.44 16.47 3.62
C ILE A 288 13.82 15.56 2.45
N GLN A 289 14.72 16.06 1.60
CA GLN A 289 15.36 15.32 0.51
C GLN A 289 16.50 14.41 1.04
N ARG A 290 16.34 13.08 1.00
CA ARG A 290 17.29 12.11 1.58
C ARG A 290 18.43 11.69 0.64
N SER A 291 18.36 12.07 -0.63
CA SER A 291 19.36 11.76 -1.67
C SER A 291 19.79 12.99 -2.46
N ARG A 292 19.91 14.14 -1.77
CA ARG A 292 20.20 15.47 -2.35
C ARG A 292 21.37 15.51 -3.32
N TYR A 293 22.48 14.81 -3.04
CA TYR A 293 23.63 14.73 -3.96
C TYR A 293 23.27 14.14 -5.33
N ALA A 294 22.27 13.24 -5.40
CA ALA A 294 21.74 12.73 -6.67
C ALA A 294 20.79 13.75 -7.34
N TYR A 295 19.91 14.40 -6.57
CA TYR A 295 19.04 15.48 -7.07
C TYR A 295 19.84 16.62 -7.70
N GLU A 296 20.98 17.01 -7.11
CA GLU A 296 21.86 18.08 -7.61
C GLU A 296 22.51 17.76 -8.97
N GLN A 297 22.52 16.50 -9.42
CA GLN A 297 22.98 16.13 -10.77
C GLN A 297 21.95 16.46 -11.86
N ASN A 298 20.68 16.66 -11.50
CA ASN A 298 19.69 17.18 -12.46
C ASN A 298 20.15 18.56 -12.97
N PRO A 299 19.94 18.89 -14.26
CA PRO A 299 20.44 20.13 -14.84
C PRO A 299 20.01 21.37 -14.05
N GLN A 300 20.95 22.27 -13.75
CA GLN A 300 20.68 23.48 -12.96
C GLN A 300 19.49 24.27 -13.54
N ALA A 301 19.47 24.49 -14.87
CA ALA A 301 18.38 25.18 -15.56
C ALA A 301 17.00 24.48 -15.49
N GLU A 302 16.92 23.22 -15.03
CA GLU A 302 15.66 22.58 -14.65
C GLU A 302 15.36 22.72 -13.15
N ARG A 303 16.37 22.65 -12.28
CA ARG A 303 16.20 22.91 -10.84
C ARG A 303 15.79 24.36 -10.57
N ASP A 304 16.31 25.31 -11.35
CA ASP A 304 15.96 26.73 -11.33
C ASP A 304 14.45 26.98 -11.59
N LEU A 305 13.75 26.08 -12.31
CA LEU A 305 12.29 26.15 -12.52
C LEU A 305 11.48 25.92 -11.23
N TYR A 306 12.14 25.46 -10.17
CA TYR A 306 11.58 25.17 -8.86
C TYR A 306 12.31 25.98 -7.76
N ASN A 307 12.92 27.12 -8.10
CA ASN A 307 13.75 27.93 -7.19
C ASN A 307 14.94 27.16 -6.55
N ASP A 308 15.39 26.06 -7.16
CA ASP A 308 16.30 25.06 -6.59
C ASP A 308 15.79 24.35 -5.30
N GLU A 309 14.47 24.39 -5.05
CA GLU A 309 13.81 23.60 -4.00
C GLU A 309 13.92 22.10 -4.34
N ASP A 310 14.49 21.30 -3.44
CA ASP A 310 14.82 19.88 -3.63
C ASP A 310 13.71 18.91 -3.17
N GLN A 311 12.51 19.45 -2.92
CA GLN A 311 11.35 18.84 -2.25
C GLN A 311 10.03 19.21 -2.97
N ASP A 312 8.99 18.37 -2.95
CA ASP A 312 7.65 18.71 -3.49
C ASP A 312 6.70 19.09 -2.33
N HIS A 313 6.67 20.38 -2.01
CA HIS A 313 5.91 20.95 -0.90
C HIS A 313 4.39 21.03 -1.15
N ASP A 314 3.92 20.73 -2.37
CA ASP A 314 2.48 20.72 -2.72
C ASP A 314 1.72 19.66 -1.90
N PHE A 315 0.93 20.11 -0.92
CA PHE A 315 -0.11 19.29 -0.30
C PHE A 315 -1.41 19.51 -1.09
N GLY A 316 -1.74 18.58 -1.99
CA GLY A 316 -2.96 18.64 -2.81
C GLY A 316 -4.10 17.86 -2.17
N LEU A 317 -5.34 18.36 -2.27
CA LEU A 317 -6.53 17.74 -1.65
C LEU A 317 -7.76 17.83 -2.57
N LEU A 318 -8.42 16.68 -2.77
CA LEU A 318 -9.74 16.52 -3.37
C LEU A 318 -10.80 16.42 -2.25
N LYS A 319 -11.65 17.42 -2.14
CA LYS A 319 -12.76 17.53 -1.18
C LYS A 319 -14.04 16.91 -1.75
N PHE A 320 -14.80 16.21 -0.91
CA PHE A 320 -16.09 15.60 -1.26
C PHE A 320 -17.22 16.20 -0.39
N GLU A 321 -18.25 16.76 -1.02
CA GLU A 321 -19.36 17.45 -0.31
C GLU A 321 -20.75 16.99 -0.77
N ASP A 322 -21.63 16.70 0.18
CA ASP A 322 -23.08 16.58 -0.02
C ASP A 322 -23.72 17.98 0.04
N ILE A 323 -24.66 18.27 -0.88
CA ILE A 323 -25.45 19.51 -0.88
C ILE A 323 -26.92 19.12 -0.83
N SER A 324 -27.59 19.40 0.28
CA SER A 324 -29.02 19.13 0.44
C SER A 324 -29.86 20.33 -0.04
N SER A 325 -31.09 20.06 -0.48
CA SER A 325 -31.94 21.06 -1.14
C SER A 325 -32.27 22.24 -0.21
N GLY A 326 -31.60 23.37 -0.42
CA GLY A 326 -31.82 24.61 0.32
C GLY A 326 -31.02 24.77 1.62
N ALA A 327 -30.05 23.89 1.90
CA ALA A 327 -29.18 23.98 3.08
C ALA A 327 -27.68 24.06 2.69
N GLU A 328 -26.82 24.20 3.69
CA GLU A 328 -25.37 24.31 3.50
C GLU A 328 -24.74 22.98 3.06
N ALA A 329 -23.53 23.08 2.49
CA ALA A 329 -22.78 21.92 2.03
C ALA A 329 -22.11 21.20 3.22
N SER A 330 -22.34 19.89 3.34
CA SER A 330 -21.69 19.05 4.35
C SER A 330 -20.50 18.32 3.75
N SER A 331 -19.36 18.34 4.44
CA SER A 331 -18.15 17.66 3.99
C SER A 331 -18.19 16.17 4.35
N ALA A 332 -18.18 15.30 3.34
CA ALA A 332 -18.26 13.86 3.51
C ALA A 332 -16.88 13.19 3.64
N GLY A 333 -15.82 13.81 3.14
CA GLY A 333 -14.46 13.28 3.20
C GLY A 333 -13.48 14.03 2.32
N PHE A 334 -12.25 13.55 2.27
CA PHE A 334 -11.23 14.01 1.31
C PHE A 334 -10.24 12.93 0.92
N LEU A 335 -9.55 13.14 -0.19
CA LEU A 335 -8.37 12.39 -0.62
C LEU A 335 -7.25 13.39 -0.93
N SER A 336 -6.10 13.25 -0.29
CA SER A 336 -4.94 14.14 -0.44
C SER A 336 -3.70 13.41 -0.95
N TRP A 337 -2.75 14.19 -1.47
CA TRP A 337 -1.45 13.75 -1.98
C TRP A 337 -0.37 14.66 -1.40
N TYR A 338 0.65 14.06 -0.79
CA TYR A 338 1.83 14.76 -0.27
C TYR A 338 3.03 13.82 -0.20
N ALA A 339 4.21 14.30 -0.57
CA ALA A 339 5.42 13.51 -0.68
C ALA A 339 6.15 13.38 0.68
N VAL A 340 5.78 12.37 1.46
CA VAL A 340 6.51 12.04 2.70
C VAL A 340 6.47 10.54 2.96
N HIS A 341 7.65 9.92 3.06
CA HIS A 341 7.84 8.50 3.32
C HIS A 341 7.16 8.06 4.63
N GLY A 342 6.61 6.84 4.69
CA GLY A 342 6.01 6.27 5.90
C GLY A 342 7.03 5.56 6.78
N THR A 343 8.10 6.27 7.12
CA THR A 343 9.25 5.83 7.94
C THR A 343 9.53 6.81 9.08
N SER A 344 8.46 7.36 9.68
CA SER A 344 8.60 8.16 10.90
C SER A 344 8.85 7.27 12.11
N LEU A 345 8.26 6.08 12.15
CA LEU A 345 8.58 5.00 13.09
C LEU A 345 9.78 4.21 12.55
N TYR A 346 10.86 4.11 13.35
CA TYR A 346 12.14 3.58 12.90
C TYR A 346 12.14 2.04 12.75
N GLU A 347 13.21 1.48 12.19
CA GLU A 347 13.42 0.02 12.03
C GLU A 347 13.29 -0.78 13.34
N ASN A 348 13.59 -0.16 14.51
CA ASN A 348 13.43 -0.80 15.81
C ASN A 348 11.96 -0.87 16.30
N ASN A 349 11.02 -0.18 15.65
CA ASN A 349 9.61 -0.34 15.93
C ASN A 349 9.12 -1.74 15.55
N THR A 350 8.39 -2.37 16.47
CA THR A 350 7.76 -3.68 16.30
C THR A 350 6.24 -3.66 16.52
N LEU A 351 5.62 -2.49 16.74
CA LEU A 351 4.17 -2.36 16.84
C LEU A 351 3.56 -1.97 15.49
N THR A 352 2.49 -2.69 15.13
CA THR A 352 1.79 -2.53 13.85
C THR A 352 1.16 -1.15 13.76
N SER A 353 1.47 -0.38 12.71
CA SER A 353 1.04 1.02 12.57
C SER A 353 0.88 1.44 11.10
N GLY A 354 -0.02 2.39 10.85
CA GLY A 354 -0.17 3.05 9.54
C GLY A 354 0.86 4.16 9.28
N ASP A 355 1.84 4.34 10.19
CA ASP A 355 2.82 5.44 10.21
C ASP A 355 2.14 6.81 10.04
N ASN A 356 2.85 7.83 9.54
CA ASN A 356 2.40 9.22 9.65
C ASN A 356 1.12 9.52 8.85
N LYS A 357 0.91 8.83 7.72
CA LYS A 357 -0.30 8.97 6.89
C LYS A 357 -1.51 8.23 7.45
N GLY A 358 -1.33 7.00 7.95
CA GLY A 358 -2.41 6.25 8.60
C GLY A 358 -2.84 6.89 9.92
N LEU A 359 -1.88 7.46 10.67
CA LEU A 359 -2.14 8.24 11.87
C LEU A 359 -2.83 9.58 11.52
N ALA A 360 -2.40 10.30 10.49
CA ALA A 360 -3.09 11.53 10.03
C ALA A 360 -4.56 11.26 9.65
N ALA A 361 -4.80 10.16 8.94
CA ALA A 361 -6.15 9.71 8.60
C ALA A 361 -7.00 9.44 9.85
N LEU A 362 -6.47 8.65 10.78
CA LEU A 362 -7.12 8.31 12.05
C LEU A 362 -7.42 9.55 12.90
N LEU A 363 -6.45 10.47 13.04
CA LEU A 363 -6.62 11.71 13.80
C LEU A 363 -7.72 12.58 13.20
N TYR A 364 -7.75 12.75 11.87
CA TYR A 364 -8.80 13.54 11.23
C TYR A 364 -10.18 12.86 11.37
N GLU A 365 -10.28 11.56 11.09
CA GLU A 365 -11.53 10.79 11.20
C GLU A 365 -12.10 10.84 12.63
N THR A 366 -11.26 10.63 13.65
CA THR A 366 -11.65 10.70 15.07
C THR A 366 -12.03 12.13 15.48
N ALA A 367 -11.30 13.15 15.04
CA ALA A 367 -11.60 14.54 15.36
C ALA A 367 -12.87 15.07 14.65
N GLN A 368 -13.27 14.43 13.55
CA GLN A 368 -14.46 14.79 12.77
C GLN A 368 -15.74 14.09 13.25
N GLN A 369 -15.63 12.90 13.87
CA GLN A 369 -16.74 12.15 14.48
C GLN A 369 -16.29 11.48 15.79
N PRO A 370 -15.99 12.26 16.86
CA PRO A 370 -15.44 11.73 18.11
C PRO A 370 -16.43 10.87 18.91
N GLU A 371 -17.71 10.89 18.56
CA GLU A 371 -18.75 10.00 19.10
C GLU A 371 -18.68 8.57 18.55
N LYS A 372 -17.78 8.29 17.60
CA LYS A 372 -17.65 7.00 16.91
C LYS A 372 -16.29 6.35 17.12
N LEU A 373 -16.31 5.03 17.30
CA LEU A 373 -15.09 4.23 17.38
C LEU A 373 -14.33 4.23 16.03
N PRO A 374 -12.99 4.35 16.03
CA PRO A 374 -12.17 4.39 14.82
C PRO A 374 -12.43 3.29 13.78
N GLY A 375 -12.85 3.70 12.58
CA GLY A 375 -13.26 2.80 11.49
C GLY A 375 -14.77 2.54 11.40
N GLN A 376 -15.56 3.13 12.29
CA GLN A 376 -17.04 3.18 12.21
C GLN A 376 -17.56 4.56 11.72
N THR A 377 -16.64 5.48 11.38
CA THR A 377 -16.93 6.80 10.83
C THR A 377 -17.57 6.71 9.45
N ASP A 378 -18.48 7.64 9.15
CA ASP A 378 -19.02 7.85 7.80
C ASP A 378 -18.10 8.79 7.01
N PHE A 379 -17.42 9.69 7.72
CA PHE A 379 -16.35 10.51 7.17
C PHE A 379 -15.09 9.65 6.91
N VAL A 380 -14.45 9.89 5.76
CA VAL A 380 -13.24 9.17 5.34
C VAL A 380 -12.14 10.16 4.92
N ALA A 381 -10.96 10.02 5.53
CA ALA A 381 -9.80 10.88 5.31
C ALA A 381 -8.67 10.10 4.63
N GLY A 382 -8.52 10.25 3.31
CA GLY A 382 -7.47 9.59 2.54
C GLY A 382 -6.20 10.42 2.50
N PHE A 383 -5.14 10.00 3.18
CA PHE A 383 -3.80 10.57 3.02
C PHE A 383 -2.96 9.66 2.11
N SER A 384 -2.80 10.05 0.84
CA SER A 384 -2.06 9.26 -0.14
C SER A 384 -0.61 9.71 -0.28
N GLN A 385 0.18 8.88 -0.94
CA GLN A 385 1.54 9.18 -1.34
C GLN A 385 1.59 9.95 -2.67
N ALA A 386 2.67 10.70 -2.85
CA ALA A 386 2.97 11.46 -4.07
C ALA A 386 4.38 11.10 -4.61
N LEU A 387 5.30 12.07 -4.72
CA LEU A 387 6.65 11.90 -5.25
C LEU A 387 7.61 11.41 -4.17
N VAL A 388 7.30 10.26 -3.58
CA VAL A 388 7.82 9.83 -2.27
C VAL A 388 9.28 9.34 -2.27
N GLY A 389 9.85 9.01 -3.43
CA GLY A 389 10.98 8.08 -3.52
C GLY A 389 12.31 8.56 -2.92
N ASP A 390 12.54 9.87 -2.91
CA ASP A 390 13.72 10.53 -2.33
C ASP A 390 13.37 11.43 -1.14
N THR A 391 12.14 11.33 -0.62
CA THR A 391 11.68 12.06 0.55
C THR A 391 11.87 11.27 1.84
N SER A 392 12.00 11.96 2.96
CA SER A 392 12.10 11.40 4.31
C SER A 392 11.34 12.26 5.33
N PRO A 393 10.61 11.68 6.30
CA PRO A 393 9.99 12.42 7.41
C PRO A 393 11.01 12.90 8.47
N ASN A 394 12.29 12.54 8.33
CA ASN A 394 13.31 12.74 9.36
C ASN A 394 13.96 14.13 9.27
N THR A 395 13.15 15.16 9.51
CA THR A 395 13.41 16.57 9.18
C THR A 395 14.53 17.27 9.97
N LYS A 396 15.19 16.61 10.93
CA LYS A 396 16.44 17.12 11.54
C LYS A 396 17.71 16.65 10.80
N GLY A 397 17.57 15.95 9.67
CA GLY A 397 18.68 15.51 8.82
C GLY A 397 19.30 14.18 9.27
N ALA A 398 20.32 13.74 8.55
CA ALA A 398 21.03 12.48 8.80
C ALA A 398 22.34 12.71 9.58
N TRP A 399 22.50 11.97 10.66
CA TRP A 399 23.59 12.14 11.62
C TRP A 399 24.20 10.82 12.03
N CYS A 400 25.47 10.89 12.40
CA CYS A 400 26.21 9.80 12.98
C CYS A 400 25.87 9.60 14.46
N ASP A 401 25.98 8.35 14.94
CA ASP A 401 25.76 8.00 16.35
C ASP A 401 26.72 8.71 17.32
N ASP A 402 27.88 9.18 16.85
CA ASP A 402 28.84 10.00 17.61
C ASP A 402 28.45 11.49 17.70
N GLY A 403 27.41 11.91 16.99
CA GLY A 403 26.94 13.30 16.92
C GLY A 403 27.50 14.11 15.75
N SER A 404 28.34 13.54 14.87
CA SER A 404 28.74 14.19 13.62
C SER A 404 27.64 14.09 12.54
N VAL A 405 27.75 14.87 11.45
CA VAL A 405 26.85 14.79 10.29
C VAL A 405 27.36 13.72 9.33
N CYS A 406 26.48 12.93 8.72
CA CYS A 406 26.91 11.89 7.77
C CYS A 406 27.62 12.47 6.53
N GLU A 407 28.46 11.66 5.89
CA GLU A 407 29.04 11.96 4.59
C GLU A 407 27.91 12.15 3.54
N TYR A 408 28.03 13.21 2.75
CA TYR A 408 26.97 13.76 1.92
C TYR A 408 26.60 12.90 0.71
N LYS A 409 27.57 12.23 0.09
CA LYS A 409 27.38 11.45 -1.14
C LYS A 409 26.93 10.03 -0.86
N HIS A 410 27.46 9.45 0.21
CA HIS A 410 27.43 8.04 0.53
C HIS A 410 26.56 7.70 1.75
N SER A 411 26.17 8.71 2.56
CA SER A 411 25.43 8.55 3.81
C SER A 411 26.13 7.61 4.78
N THR A 412 27.42 7.88 5.01
CA THR A 412 28.32 7.07 5.83
C THR A 412 28.94 7.88 6.98
N CYS A 413 29.44 7.16 7.99
CA CYS A 413 30.22 7.69 9.11
C CYS A 413 31.57 6.96 9.21
N ASP A 414 32.65 7.63 9.65
CA ASP A 414 33.88 6.92 10.05
C ASP A 414 33.65 6.17 11.38
N ASN A 415 34.17 4.96 11.48
CA ASN A 415 34.13 4.15 12.70
C ASN A 415 35.42 4.25 13.54
N GLY A 416 36.19 5.33 13.36
CA GLY A 416 37.46 5.59 14.02
C GLY A 416 38.60 4.65 13.59
N LYS A 417 38.39 3.86 12.52
CA LYS A 417 39.39 2.97 11.92
C LYS A 417 39.60 3.27 10.43
N GLY A 418 39.14 4.43 9.94
CA GLY A 418 39.25 4.82 8.54
C GLY A 418 38.40 3.95 7.61
N LYS A 419 37.26 3.46 8.11
CA LYS A 419 36.29 2.68 7.32
C LYS A 419 34.90 3.26 7.51
N GLU A 420 34.35 3.76 6.42
CA GLU A 420 32.98 4.26 6.34
C GLU A 420 31.93 3.16 6.59
N ARG A 421 30.79 3.56 7.17
CA ARG A 421 29.65 2.69 7.49
C ARG A 421 28.31 3.41 7.37
N VAL A 422 27.30 2.72 6.82
CA VAL A 422 25.92 3.22 6.74
C VAL A 422 25.11 2.96 8.01
N GLN A 423 25.40 1.87 8.77
CA GLN A 423 24.60 1.42 9.93
C GLN A 423 24.63 2.36 11.14
N THR A 424 25.41 3.43 11.06
CA THR A 424 25.55 4.44 12.12
C THR A 424 25.11 5.81 11.63
N CYS A 425 24.58 5.91 10.39
CA CYS A 425 24.07 7.14 9.80
C CYS A 425 22.53 7.12 9.81
N HIS A 426 21.95 7.84 10.76
CA HIS A 426 20.52 7.79 11.06
C HIS A 426 19.85 9.14 10.82
N GLY A 427 18.72 9.13 10.12
CA GLY A 427 17.78 10.25 10.05
C GLY A 427 17.24 10.57 11.44
N ARG A 428 17.06 11.85 11.74
CA ARG A 428 16.49 12.32 13.01
C ARG A 428 15.12 12.97 12.79
N GLY A 429 14.07 12.37 13.34
CA GLY A 429 12.72 12.93 13.32
C GLY A 429 12.59 14.30 14.02
N PRO A 430 11.53 15.08 13.74
CA PRO A 430 11.33 16.42 14.29
C PRO A 430 11.31 16.52 15.83
N ALA A 431 10.98 15.44 16.55
CA ALA A 431 11.00 15.41 18.01
C ALA A 431 12.40 15.22 18.62
N TRP A 432 13.45 14.95 17.82
CA TRP A 432 14.80 14.69 18.34
C TRP A 432 15.33 15.81 19.25
N GLY A 433 15.82 15.43 20.43
CA GLY A 433 16.37 16.34 21.43
C GLY A 433 15.35 16.99 22.36
N GLN A 434 14.09 16.53 22.34
CA GLN A 434 13.07 16.83 23.35
C GLN A 434 12.89 15.56 24.21
N ASP A 435 13.67 15.46 25.28
CA ASP A 435 13.78 14.25 26.11
C ASP A 435 12.42 13.83 26.72
N GLU A 436 11.46 14.76 26.85
CA GLU A 436 10.10 14.51 27.34
C GLU A 436 9.29 13.48 26.52
N TYR A 437 9.73 13.15 25.30
CA TYR A 437 9.10 12.14 24.44
C TYR A 437 9.76 10.75 24.52
N ILE A 438 10.88 10.58 25.23
CA ILE A 438 11.58 9.29 25.29
C ILE A 438 10.76 8.28 26.11
N ASP A 439 10.26 8.69 27.28
CA ASP A 439 9.62 7.78 28.24
C ASP A 439 8.22 7.31 27.80
N VAL A 440 7.53 8.03 26.92
CA VAL A 440 6.27 7.56 26.29
C VAL A 440 6.50 6.58 25.15
N SER A 441 7.70 6.58 24.57
CA SER A 441 7.95 5.88 23.31
C SER A 441 8.14 4.36 23.53
N PRO A 442 7.30 3.49 22.95
CA PRO A 442 7.45 2.03 23.07
C PRO A 442 8.77 1.46 22.52
N THR A 443 9.51 2.25 21.74
CA THR A 443 10.87 1.97 21.21
C THR A 443 11.99 2.61 22.04
N GLY A 444 11.68 3.48 23.00
CA GLY A 444 12.66 4.28 23.76
C GLY A 444 13.34 5.37 22.92
N GLY A 445 12.66 5.90 21.90
CA GLY A 445 13.21 6.88 20.96
C GLY A 445 12.22 7.96 20.51
N TYR A 446 12.72 8.99 19.84
CA TYR A 446 11.92 10.14 19.40
C TYR A 446 11.00 9.86 18.19
N ASP A 447 11.01 8.65 17.65
CA ASP A 447 10.33 8.25 16.42
C ASP A 447 8.80 8.29 16.56
N TRP A 448 8.26 7.94 17.72
CA TRP A 448 6.82 7.99 17.99
C TRP A 448 6.25 9.42 18.02
N ALA A 449 6.85 10.31 18.80
CA ALA A 449 6.45 11.73 18.79
C ALA A 449 6.74 12.39 17.44
N SER A 450 7.81 11.99 16.74
CA SER A 450 8.11 12.46 15.38
C SER A 450 7.03 12.05 14.38
N ASN A 451 6.58 10.79 14.43
CA ASN A 451 5.47 10.25 13.66
C ASN A 451 4.19 11.06 13.89
N GLU A 452 3.89 11.41 15.14
CA GLU A 452 2.74 12.25 15.46
C GLU A 452 2.88 13.70 14.98
N ILE A 453 4.07 14.31 15.04
CA ILE A 453 4.31 15.65 14.47
C ILE A 453 4.04 15.64 12.95
N ILE A 454 4.60 14.67 12.21
CA ILE A 454 4.42 14.57 10.76
C ILE A 454 2.96 14.21 10.38
N ALA A 455 2.27 13.45 11.23
CA ALA A 455 0.84 13.20 11.07
C ALA A 455 0.00 14.48 11.28
N ARG A 456 0.22 15.21 12.39
CA ARG A 456 -0.50 16.44 12.72
C ARG A 456 -0.26 17.55 11.69
N LYS A 457 0.97 17.69 11.19
CA LYS A 457 1.29 18.60 10.07
C LYS A 457 0.46 18.32 8.81
N GLN A 458 0.28 17.05 8.45
CA GLN A 458 -0.60 16.66 7.33
C GLN A 458 -2.09 16.91 7.65
N VAL A 459 -2.53 16.68 8.89
CA VAL A 459 -3.90 17.02 9.35
C VAL A 459 -4.17 18.51 9.23
N ASP A 460 -3.26 19.38 9.67
CA ASP A 460 -3.46 20.83 9.61
C ASP A 460 -3.49 21.37 8.18
N ALA A 461 -2.63 20.87 7.28
CA ALA A 461 -2.71 21.19 5.85
C ALA A 461 -4.04 20.74 5.23
N ALA A 462 -4.57 19.57 5.63
CA ALA A 462 -5.89 19.13 5.19
C ALA A 462 -7.01 20.03 5.72
N ARG A 463 -6.98 20.39 7.02
CA ARG A 463 -7.96 21.30 7.64
C ARG A 463 -7.99 22.67 6.97
N GLU A 464 -6.82 23.22 6.68
CA GLU A 464 -6.64 24.53 6.04
C GLU A 464 -7.33 24.59 4.68
N ILE A 465 -7.24 23.54 3.87
CA ILE A 465 -7.95 23.42 2.59
C ILE A 465 -9.45 23.14 2.81
N MET A 466 -9.79 22.22 3.72
CA MET A 466 -11.18 21.81 3.97
C MET A 466 -12.08 22.96 4.48
N GLN A 467 -11.51 23.95 5.17
CA GLN A 467 -12.21 25.14 5.69
C GLN A 467 -12.50 26.21 4.63
N ARG A 468 -11.93 26.12 3.41
CA ARG A 468 -12.15 27.09 2.32
C ARG A 468 -13.54 26.94 1.71
N ASP A 469 -14.23 28.06 1.41
CA ASP A 469 -15.46 28.00 0.60
C ASP A 469 -15.10 27.58 -0.84
N SER A 470 -15.64 26.43 -1.26
CA SER A 470 -15.47 25.89 -2.61
C SER A 470 -16.21 26.67 -3.71
N ARG A 471 -16.77 27.84 -3.37
CA ARG A 471 -17.26 28.87 -4.32
C ARG A 471 -16.39 30.13 -4.38
N SER A 472 -15.40 30.26 -3.50
CA SER A 472 -14.52 31.43 -3.46
C SER A 472 -13.42 31.31 -4.51
N ALA A 473 -13.46 32.18 -5.52
CA ALA A 473 -12.35 32.39 -6.45
C ALA A 473 -11.24 33.23 -5.79
N ALA A 474 -10.63 32.71 -4.72
CA ALA A 474 -9.42 33.30 -4.15
C ALA A 474 -8.28 33.28 -5.20
N ALA A 475 -7.52 34.36 -5.28
CA ALA A 475 -6.69 34.65 -6.44
C ALA A 475 -5.33 33.92 -6.44
N GLY A 476 -4.89 33.40 -5.28
CA GLY A 476 -3.67 32.61 -5.17
C GLY A 476 -3.87 31.12 -5.48
N GLU A 477 -2.90 30.52 -6.16
CA GLU A 477 -2.82 29.06 -6.44
C GLU A 477 -2.96 28.21 -5.17
N PHE A 478 -2.45 28.72 -4.04
CA PHE A 478 -2.49 28.08 -2.74
C PHE A 478 -3.64 28.56 -1.83
N GLU A 479 -4.51 29.45 -2.31
CA GLU A 479 -5.67 29.97 -1.55
C GLU A 479 -7.01 29.49 -2.12
N GLY A 480 -7.06 29.25 -3.44
CA GLY A 480 -8.27 28.86 -4.16
C GLY A 480 -8.78 27.45 -3.86
N MET A 481 -10.02 27.22 -4.31
CA MET A 481 -10.63 25.91 -4.49
C MET A 481 -11.19 25.80 -5.91
N THR A 482 -10.66 24.89 -6.71
CA THR A 482 -11.09 24.67 -8.10
C THR A 482 -12.25 23.68 -8.13
N LEU A 483 -13.43 24.14 -8.54
CA LEU A 483 -14.60 23.29 -8.73
C LEU A 483 -14.37 22.29 -9.88
N LEU A 484 -14.58 21.00 -9.62
CA LEU A 484 -14.41 19.96 -10.64
C LEU A 484 -15.75 19.65 -11.31
N THR A 485 -15.85 19.94 -12.61
CA THR A 485 -16.99 19.59 -13.48
C THR A 485 -16.50 18.94 -14.77
N GLY A 486 -17.40 18.25 -15.50
CA GLY A 486 -17.07 17.62 -16.79
C GLY A 486 -16.67 16.14 -16.69
N PRO A 487 -16.02 15.59 -17.74
CA PRO A 487 -15.94 14.14 -17.95
C PRO A 487 -15.23 13.36 -16.85
N ILE A 488 -15.84 12.24 -16.43
CA ILE A 488 -15.22 11.21 -15.59
C ILE A 488 -14.79 10.06 -16.48
N LYS A 489 -13.51 9.65 -16.38
CA LYS A 489 -12.97 8.55 -17.17
C LYS A 489 -11.81 7.85 -16.47
N SER A 490 -11.54 6.60 -16.82
CA SER A 490 -10.32 5.90 -16.42
C SER A 490 -9.72 5.09 -17.56
N VAL A 491 -8.40 5.08 -17.67
CA VAL A 491 -7.63 4.31 -18.66
C VAL A 491 -6.48 3.59 -17.97
N LYS A 492 -6.20 2.36 -18.38
CA LYS A 492 -5.13 1.52 -17.84
C LYS A 492 -4.42 0.78 -18.97
N MET A 493 -3.12 0.54 -18.80
CA MET A 493 -2.33 -0.36 -19.62
C MET A 493 -1.32 -1.10 -18.75
N ASN A 494 -1.12 -2.38 -19.01
CA ASN A 494 0.00 -3.14 -18.46
C ASN A 494 1.18 -3.04 -19.42
N VAL A 495 2.38 -2.83 -18.89
CA VAL A 495 3.59 -2.55 -19.68
C VAL A 495 4.64 -3.59 -19.35
N ASP A 496 5.17 -4.26 -20.38
CA ASP A 496 6.33 -5.15 -20.26
C ASP A 496 7.60 -4.29 -20.23
N MET A 497 8.07 -4.00 -19.02
CA MET A 497 9.24 -3.15 -18.77
C MET A 497 10.57 -3.90 -18.95
N SER A 498 10.57 -5.21 -19.21
CA SER A 498 11.80 -5.96 -19.50
C SER A 498 12.47 -5.58 -20.83
N LYS A 499 11.74 -4.90 -21.72
CA LYS A 499 12.17 -4.58 -23.10
C LYS A 499 11.40 -3.44 -23.75
N TYR A 500 10.83 -2.51 -22.96
CA TYR A 500 10.14 -1.35 -23.53
C TYR A 500 11.12 -0.54 -24.37
N THR A 501 10.67 0.07 -25.46
CA THR A 501 11.51 0.87 -26.36
C THR A 501 10.87 2.22 -26.57
N VAL A 502 11.60 3.29 -26.21
CA VAL A 502 11.19 4.67 -26.44
C VAL A 502 11.86 5.19 -27.71
N TYR A 503 11.10 5.95 -28.50
CA TYR A 503 11.60 6.69 -29.66
C TYR A 503 11.68 8.17 -29.28
N ARG A 504 12.90 8.71 -29.30
CA ARG A 504 13.23 10.10 -28.98
C ARG A 504 12.98 11.00 -30.20
N ALA A 505 12.83 12.30 -29.96
CA ALA A 505 12.46 13.27 -31.01
C ALA A 505 13.59 13.53 -32.05
N ASP A 506 14.83 13.18 -31.71
CA ASP A 506 16.01 13.20 -32.57
C ASP A 506 16.11 11.96 -33.50
N GLY A 507 15.17 11.01 -33.38
CA GLY A 507 15.20 9.74 -34.11
C GLY A 507 16.05 8.64 -33.45
N SER A 508 16.69 8.92 -32.31
CA SER A 508 17.33 7.89 -31.51
C SER A 508 16.29 7.00 -30.80
N ARG A 509 16.73 5.82 -30.37
CA ARG A 509 15.91 4.86 -29.62
C ARG A 509 16.65 4.40 -28.38
N VAL A 510 15.93 4.30 -27.27
CA VAL A 510 16.44 3.73 -26.01
C VAL A 510 15.53 2.59 -25.56
N LYS A 511 16.06 1.68 -24.74
CA LYS A 511 15.40 0.44 -24.33
C LYS A 511 15.49 0.30 -22.80
N THR A 512 14.43 -0.17 -22.16
CA THR A 512 14.48 -0.60 -20.75
C THR A 512 15.01 -2.03 -20.63
N CYS A 513 15.51 -2.36 -19.44
CA CYS A 513 16.19 -3.60 -19.15
C CYS A 513 15.33 -4.56 -18.32
N PRO A 514 15.57 -5.89 -18.38
CA PRO A 514 15.12 -6.81 -17.33
C PRO A 514 15.55 -6.31 -15.94
N ALA A 515 14.65 -6.42 -14.96
CA ALA A 515 14.81 -5.83 -13.63
C ALA A 515 16.12 -6.25 -12.93
N ALA A 516 16.88 -5.29 -12.40
CA ALA A 516 18.07 -5.57 -11.59
C ALA A 516 18.28 -4.52 -10.48
N LEU A 517 18.79 -4.96 -9.33
CA LEU A 517 19.14 -4.10 -8.20
C LEU A 517 20.66 -3.94 -8.09
N GLY A 518 21.11 -2.71 -7.84
CA GLY A 518 22.53 -2.36 -7.72
C GLY A 518 23.13 -2.62 -6.33
N TYR A 519 24.44 -2.46 -6.19
CA TYR A 519 25.10 -2.57 -4.88
C TYR A 519 24.61 -1.51 -3.86
N GLY A 520 24.25 -0.31 -4.32
CA GLY A 520 23.70 0.76 -3.48
C GLY A 520 22.33 0.44 -2.85
N PHE A 521 21.57 -0.52 -3.39
CA PHE A 521 20.31 -0.99 -2.76
C PHE A 521 20.59 -1.68 -1.42
N ALA A 522 21.65 -2.48 -1.31
CA ALA A 522 22.01 -3.13 -0.06
C ALA A 522 22.62 -2.17 0.98
N GLY A 523 22.90 -0.92 0.61
CA GLY A 523 23.29 0.16 1.53
C GLY A 523 22.13 0.83 2.27
N GLY A 524 20.87 0.52 1.92
CA GLY A 524 19.67 1.10 2.55
C GLY A 524 19.62 2.63 2.42
N THR A 525 18.87 3.29 3.32
CA THR A 525 18.74 4.75 3.37
C THR A 525 19.05 5.29 4.77
N THR A 526 19.05 6.61 4.93
CA THR A 526 19.16 7.23 6.27
C THR A 526 17.95 6.95 7.16
N ASP A 527 16.81 6.54 6.59
CA ASP A 527 15.59 6.21 7.34
C ASP A 527 15.60 4.78 7.88
N GLY A 528 16.50 3.94 7.34
CA GLY A 528 16.66 2.52 7.62
C GLY A 528 17.91 2.02 6.88
N PRO A 529 19.08 2.00 7.53
CA PRO A 529 20.36 1.78 6.85
C PRO A 529 20.60 0.31 6.52
N GLY A 530 21.33 0.08 5.43
CA GLY A 530 21.64 -1.25 4.95
C GLY A 530 22.59 -2.01 5.87
N ALA A 531 22.49 -3.33 5.88
CA ALA A 531 23.39 -4.17 6.64
C ALA A 531 24.80 -4.26 6.00
N PHE A 532 25.80 -4.55 6.82
CA PHE A 532 27.19 -4.84 6.40
C PHE A 532 27.91 -3.68 5.69
N ASP A 533 28.97 -3.98 4.94
CA ASP A 533 29.92 -3.01 4.38
C ASP A 533 29.45 -2.31 3.08
N PHE A 534 28.16 -2.42 2.74
CA PHE A 534 27.57 -1.75 1.58
C PHE A 534 27.43 -0.25 1.81
N VAL A 535 27.53 0.51 0.72
CA VAL A 535 27.56 1.97 0.73
C VAL A 535 26.74 2.51 -0.44
N GLN A 536 25.89 3.51 -0.20
CA GLN A 536 25.12 4.16 -1.26
C GLN A 536 26.05 4.85 -2.28
N GLY A 537 25.78 4.76 -3.57
CA GLY A 537 26.68 5.30 -4.61
C GLY A 537 27.94 4.46 -4.83
N SER A 538 28.05 3.27 -4.23
CA SER A 538 29.10 2.31 -4.56
C SER A 538 28.71 1.48 -5.80
N ASN A 539 29.57 1.51 -6.82
CA ASN A 539 29.59 0.55 -7.92
C ASN A 539 30.70 -0.52 -7.74
N LYS A 540 31.24 -0.67 -6.53
CA LYS A 540 32.28 -1.67 -6.25
C LYS A 540 31.68 -3.04 -5.91
N THR A 541 32.44 -4.09 -6.18
CA THR A 541 32.04 -5.49 -5.98
C THR A 541 32.90 -6.22 -4.94
N ASP A 542 33.79 -5.51 -4.23
CA ASP A 542 34.76 -6.02 -3.25
C ASP A 542 34.16 -6.33 -1.86
N HIS A 543 32.83 -6.41 -1.79
CA HIS A 543 32.07 -6.73 -0.59
C HIS A 543 32.12 -8.23 -0.25
N HIS A 544 32.98 -8.57 0.71
CA HIS A 544 33.25 -9.93 1.20
C HIS A 544 32.42 -10.24 2.46
N ASN A 545 31.36 -11.03 2.31
CA ASN A 545 30.43 -11.33 3.39
C ASN A 545 29.78 -12.72 3.22
N PRO A 546 29.92 -13.64 4.19
CA PRO A 546 29.35 -14.99 4.14
C PRO A 546 27.85 -15.07 3.83
N PHE A 547 27.02 -14.14 4.31
CA PHE A 547 25.60 -14.11 3.97
C PHE A 547 25.39 -13.88 2.48
N TRP A 548 26.10 -12.90 1.93
CA TRP A 548 26.06 -12.60 0.51
C TRP A 548 26.75 -13.68 -0.33
N ASP A 549 27.73 -14.41 0.19
CA ASP A 549 28.36 -15.52 -0.52
C ASP A 549 27.43 -16.75 -0.62
N VAL A 550 26.62 -17.01 0.41
CA VAL A 550 25.50 -17.99 0.32
C VAL A 550 24.45 -17.52 -0.68
N VAL A 551 24.07 -16.24 -0.67
CA VAL A 551 23.06 -15.66 -1.57
C VAL A 551 23.56 -15.65 -3.03
N LYS A 552 24.83 -15.28 -3.28
CA LYS A 552 25.52 -15.43 -4.58
C LYS A 552 25.46 -16.86 -5.10
N GLY A 553 25.55 -17.86 -4.22
CA GLY A 553 25.42 -19.29 -4.56
C GLY A 553 24.07 -19.70 -5.16
N PHE A 554 23.02 -18.87 -5.03
CA PHE A 554 21.71 -19.08 -5.66
C PHE A 554 21.39 -18.05 -6.77
N ILE A 555 22.24 -17.06 -6.99
CA ILE A 555 22.03 -15.99 -7.97
C ILE A 555 22.61 -16.37 -9.33
N LYS A 556 21.86 -16.06 -10.39
CA LYS A 556 22.37 -16.07 -11.76
C LYS A 556 23.34 -14.90 -11.93
N ASN A 557 24.59 -15.17 -12.33
CA ASN A 557 25.50 -14.10 -12.77
C ASN A 557 24.90 -13.36 -13.99
N PRO A 558 24.83 -12.02 -13.98
CA PRO A 558 24.19 -11.26 -15.05
C PRO A 558 24.94 -11.39 -16.38
N GLY A 559 24.20 -11.46 -17.48
CA GLY A 559 24.78 -11.55 -18.82
C GLY A 559 25.37 -10.23 -19.33
N PRO A 560 26.22 -10.25 -20.38
CA PRO A 560 26.80 -9.02 -20.94
C PRO A 560 25.76 -7.98 -21.39
N GLU A 561 24.67 -8.38 -22.08
CA GLU A 561 23.58 -7.45 -22.45
C GLU A 561 22.92 -6.83 -21.21
N GLN A 562 22.77 -7.60 -20.14
CA GLN A 562 22.14 -7.18 -18.89
C GLN A 562 23.01 -6.14 -18.16
N ILE A 563 24.33 -6.34 -18.14
CA ILE A 563 25.32 -5.39 -17.59
C ILE A 563 25.38 -4.12 -18.45
N GLU A 564 25.44 -4.25 -19.78
CA GLU A 564 25.50 -3.11 -20.70
C GLU A 564 24.22 -2.24 -20.61
N CYS A 565 23.05 -2.87 -20.56
CA CYS A 565 21.76 -2.17 -20.47
C CYS A 565 21.59 -1.43 -19.13
N GLN A 566 22.01 -2.04 -18.01
CA GLN A 566 21.86 -1.45 -16.67
C GLN A 566 22.93 -0.38 -16.35
N ALA A 567 23.96 -0.22 -17.18
CA ALA A 567 25.08 0.70 -16.92
C ALA A 567 24.61 2.14 -16.57
N PRO A 568 25.25 2.82 -15.59
CA PRO A 568 26.46 2.42 -14.87
C PRO A 568 26.24 1.52 -13.64
N LYS A 569 25.03 0.99 -13.38
CA LYS A 569 24.75 0.15 -12.21
C LYS A 569 25.63 -1.11 -12.17
N ALA A 570 26.43 -1.25 -11.13
CA ALA A 570 26.99 -2.55 -10.74
C ALA A 570 25.85 -3.43 -10.19
N ILE A 571 25.47 -4.48 -10.92
CA ILE A 571 24.36 -5.36 -10.54
C ILE A 571 24.76 -6.24 -9.35
N LEU A 572 23.95 -6.19 -8.28
CA LEU A 572 24.01 -7.11 -7.13
C LEU A 572 23.00 -8.25 -7.28
N LEU A 573 21.78 -7.96 -7.76
CA LEU A 573 20.69 -8.94 -7.91
C LEU A 573 20.07 -8.87 -9.31
N ASP A 574 20.21 -9.94 -10.10
CA ASP A 574 19.68 -10.05 -11.47
C ASP A 574 18.23 -10.58 -11.52
N ILE A 575 17.33 -9.95 -10.75
CA ILE A 575 16.00 -10.52 -10.44
C ILE A 575 15.06 -10.67 -11.65
N GLY A 576 15.29 -9.93 -12.73
CA GLY A 576 14.48 -9.95 -13.94
C GLY A 576 14.71 -11.17 -14.83
N GLU A 577 15.86 -11.84 -14.67
CA GLU A 577 16.20 -13.07 -15.41
C GLU A 577 16.07 -14.35 -14.54
N ILE A 578 15.52 -14.25 -13.33
CA ILE A 578 15.36 -15.37 -12.39
C ILE A 578 13.86 -15.68 -12.16
N HIS A 579 13.43 -16.80 -12.73
CA HIS A 579 12.02 -17.26 -12.73
C HIS A 579 11.79 -18.55 -11.91
N LYS A 580 12.74 -18.94 -11.06
CA LYS A 580 12.65 -20.11 -10.16
C LYS A 580 12.88 -19.69 -8.71
N PRO A 581 12.09 -20.15 -7.74
CA PRO A 581 10.89 -21.00 -7.85
C PRO A 581 9.73 -20.36 -8.63
N TYR A 582 9.66 -19.03 -8.64
CA TYR A 582 8.78 -18.17 -9.43
C TYR A 582 9.52 -16.85 -9.69
N ASP A 583 8.87 -15.83 -10.27
CA ASP A 583 9.50 -14.52 -10.55
C ASP A 583 10.01 -13.85 -9.26
N TRP A 584 11.26 -13.39 -9.28
CA TRP A 584 11.87 -12.68 -8.13
C TRP A 584 11.44 -11.22 -8.03
N GLY A 585 11.13 -10.58 -9.16
CA GLY A 585 10.63 -9.20 -9.25
C GLY A 585 9.70 -9.01 -10.46
N PRO A 586 9.04 -7.84 -10.58
CA PRO A 586 8.13 -7.57 -11.68
C PRO A 586 8.89 -7.44 -13.01
N SER A 587 8.29 -7.99 -14.07
CA SER A 587 8.65 -7.77 -15.48
C SER A 587 7.55 -7.04 -16.25
N ILE A 588 6.32 -7.10 -15.74
CA ILE A 588 5.15 -6.37 -16.21
C ILE A 588 4.70 -5.46 -15.06
N VAL A 589 4.38 -4.21 -15.36
CA VAL A 589 3.87 -3.23 -14.39
C VAL A 589 2.52 -2.66 -14.85
N GLU A 590 1.69 -2.24 -13.90
CA GLU A 590 0.36 -1.69 -14.16
C GLU A 590 0.36 -0.15 -14.04
N VAL A 591 0.01 0.57 -15.11
CA VAL A 591 -0.11 2.05 -15.12
C VAL A 591 -1.51 2.49 -15.53
N GLN A 592 -2.02 3.54 -14.87
CA GLN A 592 -3.41 3.98 -15.01
C GLN A 592 -3.55 5.50 -14.80
N ILE A 593 -4.49 6.13 -15.51
CA ILE A 593 -4.95 7.49 -15.24
C ILE A 593 -6.41 7.45 -14.84
N LEU A 594 -6.74 8.09 -13.72
CA LEU A 594 -8.11 8.42 -13.33
C LEU A 594 -8.37 9.91 -13.64
N ARG A 595 -9.51 10.22 -14.24
CA ARG A 595 -9.91 11.58 -14.62
C ARG A 595 -11.24 11.95 -13.98
N VAL A 596 -11.34 13.18 -13.47
CA VAL A 596 -12.62 13.87 -13.23
C VAL A 596 -12.47 15.34 -13.60
N GLY A 597 -13.19 15.78 -14.64
CA GLY A 597 -13.08 17.13 -15.16
C GLY A 597 -11.68 17.44 -15.69
N HIS A 598 -10.98 18.38 -15.06
CA HIS A 598 -9.60 18.75 -15.36
C HIS A 598 -8.58 18.24 -14.31
N LEU A 599 -9.01 17.39 -13.36
CA LEU A 599 -8.13 16.63 -12.46
C LEU A 599 -7.78 15.28 -13.09
N PHE A 600 -6.48 14.96 -13.10
CA PHE A 600 -5.89 13.74 -13.64
C PHE A 600 -4.95 13.13 -12.58
N ILE A 601 -5.30 11.94 -12.09
CA ILE A 601 -4.53 11.22 -11.07
C ILE A 601 -3.76 10.10 -11.78
N LEU A 602 -2.42 10.17 -11.76
CA LEU A 602 -1.51 9.20 -12.36
C LEU A 602 -1.15 8.12 -11.32
N ILE A 603 -1.64 6.90 -11.55
CA ILE A 603 -1.42 5.75 -10.68
C ILE A 603 -0.14 5.05 -11.14
N VAL A 604 0.92 5.13 -10.32
CA VAL A 604 2.28 4.74 -10.72
C VAL A 604 2.81 3.51 -9.94
N PRO A 605 3.40 2.52 -10.63
CA PRO A 605 3.84 1.25 -10.04
C PRO A 605 5.25 1.33 -9.44
N GLY A 606 5.51 2.34 -8.62
CA GLY A 606 6.79 2.56 -7.98
C GLY A 606 6.90 3.90 -7.28
N GLU A 607 8.06 4.14 -6.70
CA GLU A 607 8.40 5.32 -5.91
C GLU A 607 9.22 6.29 -6.77
N PHE A 608 8.55 7.32 -7.30
CA PHE A 608 9.20 8.34 -8.12
C PHE A 608 9.93 9.33 -7.23
N THR A 609 11.16 9.69 -7.60
CA THR A 609 11.90 10.81 -6.99
C THR A 609 11.22 12.14 -7.32
N THR A 610 11.59 13.17 -6.57
CA THR A 610 11.07 14.53 -6.70
C THR A 610 11.22 15.05 -8.13
N MET A 611 12.41 14.94 -8.76
CA MET A 611 12.56 15.41 -10.15
C MET A 611 11.95 14.44 -11.18
N ALA A 612 12.00 13.12 -10.96
CA ALA A 612 11.34 12.17 -11.86
C ALA A 612 9.82 12.41 -11.95
N GLY A 613 9.19 12.64 -10.79
CA GLY A 613 7.78 12.98 -10.70
C GLY A 613 7.44 14.36 -11.26
N ARG A 614 8.28 15.39 -11.04
CA ARG A 614 8.16 16.72 -11.68
C ARG A 614 8.20 16.63 -13.21
N ARG A 615 9.14 15.85 -13.77
CA ARG A 615 9.23 15.56 -15.22
C ARG A 615 8.00 14.84 -15.75
N LEU A 616 7.47 13.84 -15.02
CA LEU A 616 6.23 13.15 -15.37
C LEU A 616 5.01 14.09 -15.35
N LYS A 617 4.82 14.86 -14.27
CA LYS A 617 3.75 15.88 -14.13
C LYS A 617 3.75 16.83 -15.34
N ARG A 618 4.93 17.36 -15.72
CA ARG A 618 5.10 18.27 -16.86
C ARG A 618 4.73 17.62 -18.20
N ALA A 619 5.36 16.50 -18.56
CA ALA A 619 5.16 15.85 -19.86
C ALA A 619 3.73 15.34 -20.07
N VAL A 620 3.06 14.93 -18.98
CA VAL A 620 1.65 14.52 -19.02
C VAL A 620 0.72 15.73 -19.11
N GLY A 621 0.97 16.82 -18.38
CA GLY A 621 0.23 18.08 -18.53
C GLY A 621 0.29 18.65 -19.95
N GLU A 622 1.48 18.68 -20.55
CA GLU A 622 1.68 19.08 -21.95
C GLU A 622 0.94 18.15 -22.94
N ALA A 623 0.87 16.85 -22.66
CA ALA A 623 0.12 15.91 -23.47
C ALA A 623 -1.39 16.12 -23.33
N ILE A 624 -1.89 16.40 -22.12
CA ILE A 624 -3.31 16.68 -21.83
C ILE A 624 -3.77 17.93 -22.58
N LYS A 625 -2.99 19.01 -22.54
CA LYS A 625 -3.23 20.23 -23.33
C LYS A 625 -3.24 19.94 -24.83
N ARG A 626 -2.17 19.33 -25.38
CA ARG A 626 -2.10 18.94 -26.81
C ARG A 626 -3.17 17.94 -27.24
N ALA A 627 -3.73 17.17 -26.29
CA ALA A 627 -4.81 16.24 -26.56
C ALA A 627 -6.18 16.94 -26.68
N GLY A 628 -6.33 18.20 -26.24
CA GLY A 628 -7.62 18.90 -26.20
C GLY A 628 -8.56 18.29 -25.14
N LEU A 629 -8.01 17.93 -23.98
CA LEU A 629 -8.77 17.33 -22.88
C LEU A 629 -9.22 18.37 -21.83
N VAL A 630 -8.63 19.56 -21.83
CA VAL A 630 -9.02 20.73 -21.05
C VAL A 630 -9.17 21.92 -22.01
N ASP A 631 -9.95 22.92 -21.62
CA ASP A 631 -10.21 24.09 -22.47
C ASP A 631 -8.96 24.99 -22.63
N ASP A 632 -8.93 25.77 -23.72
CA ASP A 632 -7.81 26.67 -24.00
C ASP A 632 -7.62 27.69 -22.87
N GLY A 633 -6.42 27.70 -22.29
CA GLY A 633 -6.06 28.54 -21.14
C GLY A 633 -6.29 27.90 -19.76
N VAL A 634 -6.86 26.68 -19.68
CA VAL A 634 -6.99 25.94 -18.41
C VAL A 634 -5.75 25.05 -18.19
N ASP A 635 -5.16 25.16 -17.01
CA ASP A 635 -4.09 24.26 -16.56
C ASP A 635 -4.67 22.95 -16.00
N PRO A 636 -4.21 21.77 -16.46
CA PRO A 636 -4.68 20.49 -15.94
C PRO A 636 -4.03 20.20 -14.59
N ILE A 637 -4.84 19.83 -13.60
CA ILE A 637 -4.33 19.42 -12.29
C ILE A 637 -3.82 17.97 -12.41
N VAL A 638 -2.50 17.79 -12.39
CA VAL A 638 -1.86 16.47 -12.51
C VAL A 638 -1.30 16.04 -11.16
N GLN A 639 -1.97 15.06 -10.54
CA GLN A 639 -1.51 14.41 -9.32
C GLN A 639 -0.86 13.06 -9.63
N VAL A 640 0.09 12.64 -8.79
CA VAL A 640 0.82 11.36 -8.93
C VAL A 640 0.58 10.57 -7.65
N SER A 641 0.39 9.25 -7.77
CA SER A 641 0.06 8.40 -6.62
C SER A 641 0.62 6.99 -6.78
N GLY A 642 1.53 6.63 -5.88
CA GLY A 642 2.24 5.35 -5.84
C GLY A 642 3.06 5.21 -4.56
N PRO A 643 3.59 4.02 -4.22
CA PRO A 643 3.64 2.82 -5.06
C PRO A 643 2.28 2.09 -5.16
N ALA A 644 1.79 1.93 -6.39
CA ALA A 644 0.43 1.48 -6.68
C ALA A 644 0.36 0.31 -7.67
N SER A 645 -0.58 -0.63 -7.45
CA SER A 645 -0.92 -1.78 -8.32
C SER A 645 0.18 -2.82 -8.59
N THR A 646 1.40 -2.42 -8.94
CA THR A 646 2.59 -3.27 -8.97
C THR A 646 3.70 -2.55 -8.21
N TYR A 647 4.41 -3.23 -7.31
CA TYR A 647 5.60 -2.66 -6.69
C TYR A 647 6.84 -2.84 -7.58
N GLY A 648 7.18 -1.80 -8.34
CA GLY A 648 8.36 -1.73 -9.21
C GLY A 648 9.61 -1.09 -8.57
N HIS A 649 9.68 -1.00 -7.24
CA HIS A 649 10.69 -0.22 -6.52
C HIS A 649 10.74 1.24 -7.02
N TYR A 650 11.93 1.81 -7.25
CA TYR A 650 12.13 3.25 -7.45
C TYR A 650 12.13 3.67 -8.91
N VAL A 651 11.93 4.97 -9.15
CA VAL A 651 12.08 5.62 -10.46
C VAL A 651 12.80 6.95 -10.28
N THR A 652 14.09 6.98 -10.62
CA THR A 652 14.92 8.20 -10.68
C THR A 652 14.93 8.83 -12.08
N THR A 653 15.53 10.03 -12.20
CA THR A 653 16.01 10.55 -13.49
C THR A 653 17.23 9.79 -14.00
N GLU A 654 17.67 10.02 -15.26
CA GLU A 654 18.92 9.42 -15.79
C GLU A 654 20.15 9.98 -15.05
N GLU A 655 20.06 11.26 -14.66
CA GLU A 655 21.08 12.00 -13.92
C GLU A 655 21.24 11.47 -12.49
N GLU A 656 20.12 11.33 -11.76
CA GLU A 656 20.08 10.69 -10.44
C GLU A 656 20.51 9.21 -10.51
N TYR A 657 20.09 8.48 -11.56
CA TYR A 657 20.47 7.09 -11.78
C TYR A 657 22.00 6.94 -11.92
N SER A 658 22.67 7.90 -12.57
CA SER A 658 24.12 7.85 -12.77
C SER A 658 24.92 7.80 -11.47
N VAL A 659 24.37 8.31 -10.35
CA VAL A 659 25.01 8.35 -9.03
C VAL A 659 24.92 7.03 -8.28
N GLN A 660 23.92 6.19 -8.56
CA GLN A 660 23.71 4.88 -7.91
C GLN A 660 23.62 4.93 -6.35
N ARG A 661 23.09 6.04 -5.79
CA ARG A 661 22.49 6.03 -4.44
C ARG A 661 21.30 5.06 -4.37
N TYR A 662 20.73 4.84 -3.18
CA TYR A 662 19.72 3.80 -2.95
C TYR A 662 18.62 3.76 -4.01
N GLU A 663 18.02 4.91 -4.34
CA GLU A 663 16.94 5.04 -5.33
C GLU A 663 17.40 4.69 -6.75
N GLY A 664 18.60 5.14 -7.16
CA GLY A 664 19.19 4.86 -8.47
C GLY A 664 19.62 3.40 -8.64
N SER A 665 20.17 2.79 -7.58
CA SER A 665 20.43 1.34 -7.52
C SER A 665 19.15 0.53 -7.51
N SER A 666 18.05 1.08 -6.99
CA SER A 666 16.75 0.40 -6.89
C SER A 666 15.81 0.66 -8.07
N THR A 667 16.20 1.51 -9.03
CA THR A 667 15.45 1.75 -10.26
C THR A 667 15.60 0.55 -11.19
N LEU A 668 14.60 -0.34 -11.19
CA LEU A 668 14.75 -1.72 -11.69
C LEU A 668 15.15 -1.83 -13.16
N PHE A 669 14.53 -1.04 -14.04
CA PHE A 669 14.51 -1.31 -15.49
C PHE A 669 15.58 -0.51 -16.28
N GLY A 670 16.68 -0.13 -15.61
CA GLY A 670 17.79 0.63 -16.19
C GLY A 670 17.58 2.14 -16.20
N PRO A 671 18.52 2.93 -16.75
CA PRO A 671 18.48 4.40 -16.72
C PRO A 671 17.20 4.96 -17.36
N HIS A 672 16.75 4.38 -18.47
CA HIS A 672 15.60 4.85 -19.26
C HIS A 672 14.23 4.51 -18.65
N THR A 673 14.17 4.08 -17.38
CA THR A 673 12.92 3.70 -16.68
C THR A 673 11.92 4.86 -16.66
N LEU A 674 12.35 6.07 -16.31
CA LEU A 674 11.50 7.26 -16.29
C LEU A 674 10.98 7.62 -17.69
N GLU A 675 11.85 7.58 -18.71
CA GLU A 675 11.46 7.93 -20.09
C GLU A 675 10.39 6.96 -20.64
N ALA A 676 10.47 5.68 -20.29
CA ALA A 676 9.45 4.69 -20.64
C ALA A 676 8.09 4.99 -19.97
N TYR A 677 8.07 5.38 -18.69
CA TYR A 677 6.83 5.83 -18.04
C TYR A 677 6.29 7.11 -18.70
N MET A 678 7.15 8.10 -18.99
CA MET A 678 6.76 9.33 -19.68
C MET A 678 6.15 9.04 -21.06
N ASP A 679 6.72 8.13 -21.87
CA ASP A 679 6.15 7.69 -23.15
C ASP A 679 4.77 7.03 -22.96
N VAL A 680 4.62 6.09 -22.02
CA VAL A 680 3.36 5.39 -21.82
C VAL A 680 2.25 6.33 -21.36
N PHE A 681 2.49 7.15 -20.34
CA PHE A 681 1.49 8.10 -19.85
C PHE A 681 1.13 9.14 -20.93
N SER A 682 2.13 9.81 -21.52
CA SER A 682 1.89 10.93 -22.46
C SER A 682 1.43 10.49 -23.86
N ARG A 683 1.95 9.38 -24.40
CA ARG A 683 1.68 8.94 -25.79
C ARG A 683 0.67 7.79 -25.90
N ARG A 684 0.36 7.06 -24.81
CA ARG A 684 -0.61 5.94 -24.84
C ARG A 684 -1.85 6.22 -24.01
N LEU A 685 -1.70 6.56 -22.72
CA LEU A 685 -2.82 6.74 -21.80
C LEU A 685 -3.59 8.04 -22.07
N VAL A 686 -2.89 9.18 -22.18
CA VAL A 686 -3.54 10.49 -22.41
C VAL A 686 -4.40 10.52 -23.70
N PRO A 687 -3.95 10.06 -24.88
CA PRO A 687 -4.81 10.02 -26.07
C PRO A 687 -6.07 9.16 -25.91
N ALA A 688 -6.03 8.12 -25.08
CA ALA A 688 -7.18 7.26 -24.79
C ALA A 688 -8.22 7.92 -23.86
N LEU A 689 -7.89 9.04 -23.20
CA LEU A 689 -8.86 9.81 -22.41
C LEU A 689 -9.86 10.60 -23.27
N ARG A 690 -9.58 10.84 -24.56
CA ARG A 690 -10.49 11.54 -25.49
C ARG A 690 -11.82 10.81 -25.66
N ASP A 691 -12.89 11.55 -25.93
CA ASP A 691 -14.19 10.94 -26.25
C ASP A 691 -14.14 10.14 -27.54
N ASN A 692 -14.90 9.03 -27.58
CA ASN A 692 -14.88 8.03 -28.66
C ASN A 692 -13.51 7.39 -28.98
N ALA A 693 -12.47 7.63 -28.16
CA ALA A 693 -11.19 6.95 -28.32
C ALA A 693 -11.36 5.42 -28.17
N PRO A 694 -10.65 4.60 -28.98
CA PRO A 694 -10.73 3.15 -28.90
C PRO A 694 -10.21 2.66 -27.55
N ALA A 695 -10.83 1.59 -27.05
CA ALA A 695 -10.40 0.94 -25.81
C ALA A 695 -8.95 0.44 -25.93
N LEU A 696 -8.08 0.85 -25.00
CA LEU A 696 -6.70 0.36 -24.97
C LEU A 696 -6.67 -1.15 -24.71
N PRO A 697 -5.76 -1.89 -25.36
CA PRO A 697 -5.47 -3.26 -24.97
C PRO A 697 -4.95 -3.26 -23.53
N LEU A 698 -5.38 -4.24 -22.73
CA LEU A 698 -4.95 -4.35 -21.33
C LEU A 698 -3.43 -4.53 -21.18
N GLY A 699 -2.73 -4.94 -22.24
CA GLY A 699 -1.34 -5.34 -22.19
C GLY A 699 -1.18 -6.79 -21.72
N PRO A 700 0.05 -7.26 -21.49
CA PRO A 700 0.28 -8.61 -20.99
C PRO A 700 -0.15 -8.77 -19.52
N GLN A 701 -0.48 -9.99 -19.13
CA GLN A 701 -0.66 -10.42 -17.74
C GLN A 701 0.01 -11.77 -17.56
N LYS A 702 0.64 -11.99 -16.40
CA LYS A 702 1.07 -13.31 -15.94
C LYS A 702 0.01 -13.85 -14.96
N PRO A 703 -0.46 -15.09 -15.08
CA PRO A 703 -1.26 -15.71 -14.04
C PRO A 703 -0.37 -15.98 -12.81
N PHE A 704 -0.83 -15.59 -11.63
CA PHE A 704 -0.18 -15.91 -10.36
C PHE A 704 -1.15 -16.62 -9.42
N ASP A 705 -0.61 -17.40 -8.47
CA ASP A 705 -1.37 -18.15 -7.49
C ASP A 705 -0.64 -18.13 -6.14
N MET A 706 -1.12 -17.29 -5.22
CA MET A 706 -0.53 -17.12 -3.89
C MET A 706 -0.46 -18.43 -3.09
N THR A 707 -1.33 -19.41 -3.38
CA THR A 707 -1.31 -20.71 -2.69
C THR A 707 -0.12 -21.59 -3.10
N LYS A 708 0.51 -21.30 -4.24
CA LYS A 708 1.70 -21.99 -4.77
C LYS A 708 3.02 -21.27 -4.50
N ALA A 709 2.97 -20.06 -3.95
CA ALA A 709 4.15 -19.34 -3.47
C ALA A 709 4.81 -20.08 -2.30
N TRP A 710 6.06 -19.74 -1.98
CA TRP A 710 6.73 -20.28 -0.79
C TRP A 710 6.04 -19.76 0.47
N GLN A 711 5.75 -20.63 1.44
CA GLN A 711 5.07 -20.31 2.69
C GLN A 711 5.82 -21.01 3.85
N LEU A 712 7.03 -20.52 4.17
CA LEU A 712 7.90 -21.15 5.18
C LEU A 712 7.64 -20.62 6.61
N LYS A 713 6.79 -19.59 6.75
CA LYS A 713 6.37 -19.09 8.06
C LYS A 713 5.33 -20.03 8.70
N THR A 714 5.70 -20.67 9.79
CA THR A 714 4.81 -21.52 10.58
C THR A 714 3.61 -20.75 11.15
N GLY A 715 2.44 -21.40 11.17
CA GLY A 715 1.28 -20.98 11.97
C GLY A 715 1.51 -21.19 13.48
N VAL A 716 0.59 -20.70 14.30
CA VAL A 716 0.57 -20.98 15.75
C VAL A 716 0.51 -22.50 15.97
N VAL A 717 1.38 -23.07 16.81
CA VAL A 717 1.37 -24.52 17.08
C VAL A 717 0.32 -24.85 18.13
N TYR A 718 0.46 -24.25 19.31
CA TYR A 718 -0.46 -24.27 20.46
C TYR A 718 -0.14 -23.09 21.39
N ASP A 719 -1.01 -22.84 22.37
CA ASP A 719 -0.75 -21.92 23.49
C ASP A 719 -1.07 -22.62 24.81
N ASN A 720 -0.30 -22.32 25.87
CA ASN A 720 -0.62 -22.71 27.26
C ASN A 720 -0.41 -21.52 28.20
N PRO A 721 -1.23 -21.35 29.26
CA PRO A 721 -0.92 -20.35 30.28
C PRO A 721 0.34 -20.76 31.06
N PRO A 722 1.02 -19.84 31.76
CA PRO A 722 2.10 -20.20 32.68
C PRO A 722 1.63 -21.21 33.75
N ILE A 723 2.56 -21.98 34.30
CA ILE A 723 2.24 -22.98 35.34
C ILE A 723 1.64 -22.28 36.56
N GLY A 724 0.45 -22.71 36.99
CA GLY A 724 -0.29 -22.10 38.10
C GLY A 724 -1.29 -21.01 37.67
N HIS A 725 -1.31 -20.62 36.40
CA HIS A 725 -2.18 -19.56 35.87
C HIS A 725 -3.24 -20.08 34.88
N SER A 726 -4.29 -19.29 34.67
CA SER A 726 -5.25 -19.44 33.58
C SER A 726 -5.03 -18.39 32.48
N PHE A 727 -5.60 -18.62 31.29
CA PHE A 727 -5.71 -17.58 30.27
C PHE A 727 -6.64 -16.48 30.77
N GLY A 728 -6.22 -15.22 30.66
CA GLY A 728 -6.95 -14.09 31.18
C GLY A 728 -6.63 -13.69 32.62
N ASP A 729 -5.76 -14.41 33.34
CA ASP A 729 -5.25 -13.95 34.63
C ASP A 729 -4.57 -12.58 34.46
N VAL A 730 -4.95 -11.60 35.29
CA VAL A 730 -4.28 -10.30 35.31
C VAL A 730 -2.96 -10.43 36.07
N LEU A 731 -1.86 -10.14 35.38
CA LEU A 731 -0.49 -10.19 35.91
C LEU A 731 -0.12 -8.87 36.59
N ASP A 732 -0.37 -7.76 35.89
CA ASP A 732 -0.11 -6.40 36.34
C ASP A 732 -1.45 -5.64 36.33
N GLN A 733 -1.97 -5.29 37.50
CA GLN A 733 -3.27 -4.63 37.69
C GLN A 733 -3.14 -3.08 37.68
N PRO A 734 -4.17 -2.33 37.27
CA PRO A 734 -4.15 -0.87 37.34
C PRO A 734 -4.17 -0.38 38.79
N LEU A 735 -3.68 0.86 39.01
CA LEU A 735 -3.85 1.59 40.26
C LEU A 735 -5.33 1.95 40.47
N LEU A 736 -5.73 2.16 41.73
CA LEU A 736 -7.13 2.48 42.09
C LEU A 736 -7.64 3.79 41.46
N SER A 737 -6.74 4.73 41.16
CA SER A 737 -7.07 6.05 40.61
C SER A 737 -5.88 6.67 39.88
N TYR A 738 -6.14 7.35 38.76
CA TYR A 738 -5.16 8.11 37.99
C TYR A 738 -5.65 9.55 37.76
N PRO A 739 -4.78 10.57 37.80
CA PRO A 739 -5.17 11.96 37.57
C PRO A 739 -5.43 12.25 36.08
N LEU A 740 -6.44 13.04 35.74
CA LEU A 740 -6.59 13.53 34.36
C LEU A 740 -5.43 14.47 33.97
N PRO A 741 -4.89 14.36 32.74
CA PRO A 741 -3.82 15.27 32.29
C PRO A 741 -4.35 16.69 32.11
N ALA A 742 -3.71 17.67 32.74
CA ALA A 742 -4.10 19.08 32.66
C ALA A 742 -3.65 19.71 31.33
N SER A 743 -4.57 19.83 30.37
CA SER A 743 -4.32 20.50 29.08
C SER A 743 -5.56 21.18 28.49
N ASN A 744 -5.34 22.23 27.70
CA ASN A 744 -6.36 22.89 26.88
C ASN A 744 -6.35 22.39 25.40
N THR A 745 -5.69 21.27 25.12
CA THR A 745 -5.62 20.68 23.77
C THR A 745 -6.99 20.14 23.34
N THR A 746 -7.26 20.23 22.03
CA THR A 746 -8.46 19.65 21.41
C THR A 746 -8.08 18.53 20.45
N LEU A 747 -9.05 17.72 20.03
CA LEU A 747 -8.88 16.60 19.10
C LEU A 747 -8.03 16.97 17.86
N PHE A 748 -8.27 18.17 17.31
CA PHE A 748 -7.44 18.72 16.23
C PHE A 748 -6.21 19.49 16.75
N ASN A 749 -6.38 20.40 17.72
CA ASN A 749 -5.29 21.25 18.21
C ASN A 749 -4.57 20.56 19.39
N GLY A 750 -3.75 19.57 19.08
CA GLY A 750 -2.91 18.84 20.03
C GLY A 750 -1.41 18.99 19.76
N THR A 751 -0.60 18.98 20.81
CA THR A 751 0.82 18.59 20.73
C THR A 751 0.93 17.08 20.53
N PRO A 752 2.13 16.53 20.26
CA PRO A 752 2.35 15.09 20.41
C PRO A 752 2.06 14.62 21.84
N THR A 753 1.75 13.34 22.01
CA THR A 753 1.60 12.71 23.33
C THR A 753 2.89 12.85 24.13
N THR A 754 2.82 13.57 25.24
CA THR A 754 3.87 13.66 26.27
C THR A 754 3.54 12.71 27.43
N ALA A 755 4.51 12.43 28.29
CA ALA A 755 4.30 11.57 29.46
C ALA A 755 3.26 12.19 30.42
N ALA A 756 2.03 11.69 30.37
CA ALA A 756 1.02 12.03 31.36
C ALA A 756 1.38 11.40 32.70
N THR A 757 0.96 12.02 33.80
CA THR A 757 1.01 11.42 35.16
C THR A 757 0.04 10.25 35.34
N SER A 758 -0.55 9.77 34.24
CA SER A 758 -1.68 8.84 34.17
C SER A 758 -1.59 7.84 33.01
N ASN A 759 -0.39 7.55 32.51
CA ASN A 759 -0.19 6.40 31.63
C ASN A 759 -0.58 5.10 32.36
N ILE A 760 -1.61 4.43 31.85
CA ILE A 760 -2.14 3.18 32.41
C ILE A 760 -1.50 2.02 31.65
N THR A 761 -1.11 0.97 32.37
CA THR A 761 -0.70 -0.31 31.77
C THR A 761 -1.28 -1.45 32.57
N VAL A 762 -1.92 -2.40 31.88
CA VAL A 762 -2.49 -3.62 32.47
C VAL A 762 -1.97 -4.81 31.67
N ALA A 763 -1.48 -5.84 32.36
CA ALA A 763 -0.97 -7.04 31.69
C ALA A 763 -1.80 -8.29 32.03
N PHE A 764 -2.02 -9.14 31.03
CA PHE A 764 -2.80 -10.36 31.14
C PHE A 764 -2.04 -11.58 30.60
N VAL A 765 -2.32 -12.77 31.14
CA VAL A 765 -1.90 -14.05 30.52
C VAL A 765 -2.61 -14.22 29.19
N ALA A 766 -1.83 -14.32 28.12
CA ALA A 766 -2.31 -14.24 26.74
C ALA A 766 -2.03 -15.51 25.94
N ALA A 767 -2.85 -15.73 24.91
CA ALA A 767 -2.51 -16.58 23.77
C ALA A 767 -1.97 -15.73 22.60
N ASN A 768 -1.49 -16.37 21.54
CA ASN A 768 -1.00 -15.71 20.34
C ASN A 768 -2.14 -15.01 19.53
N PRO A 769 -2.11 -13.68 19.32
CA PRO A 769 -3.08 -12.93 18.49
C PRO A 769 -3.31 -13.52 17.09
N ARG A 770 -2.34 -14.22 16.50
CA ARG A 770 -2.48 -14.91 15.21
C ARG A 770 -3.51 -16.04 15.20
N ASN A 771 -4.10 -16.42 16.33
CA ASN A 771 -5.25 -17.31 16.35
C ASN A 771 -6.53 -16.63 15.84
N ASN A 772 -6.68 -15.32 16.03
CA ASN A 772 -7.85 -14.56 15.56
C ASN A 772 -7.49 -13.08 15.38
N LEU A 773 -7.46 -12.62 14.12
CA LEU A 773 -7.07 -11.25 13.78
C LEU A 773 -8.09 -10.17 14.19
N ARG A 774 -9.30 -10.60 14.59
CA ARG A 774 -10.37 -9.72 15.10
C ARG A 774 -10.69 -8.55 14.16
N LEU A 775 -10.72 -8.83 12.86
CA LEU A 775 -11.04 -7.86 11.81
C LEU A 775 -12.41 -7.23 12.05
N GLU A 776 -12.50 -5.90 11.98
CA GLU A 776 -13.70 -5.11 12.32
C GLU A 776 -14.15 -5.24 13.80
N GLY A 777 -13.33 -5.85 14.66
CA GLY A 777 -13.50 -5.92 16.10
C GLY A 777 -12.26 -5.34 16.80
N THR A 778 -11.99 -5.82 18.03
CA THR A 778 -10.83 -5.39 18.83
C THR A 778 -10.24 -6.53 19.65
N TYR A 779 -8.96 -6.44 20.01
CA TYR A 779 -8.30 -7.28 21.00
C TYR A 779 -8.61 -6.84 22.44
N PHE A 780 -8.94 -5.57 22.66
CA PHE A 780 -9.29 -5.05 23.98
C PHE A 780 -10.22 -3.83 23.93
N GLU A 781 -10.92 -3.59 25.02
CA GLU A 781 -11.73 -2.41 25.24
C GLU A 781 -11.33 -1.72 26.53
N ILE A 782 -11.33 -0.40 26.51
CA ILE A 782 -11.32 0.42 27.72
C ILE A 782 -12.76 0.88 27.90
N GLN A 783 -13.40 0.39 28.95
CA GLN A 783 -14.82 0.64 29.19
C GLN A 783 -14.97 1.64 30.35
N ARG A 784 -15.86 2.60 30.18
CA ARG A 784 -16.30 3.54 31.23
C ARG A 784 -17.66 3.07 31.78
N TYR A 785 -17.85 3.18 33.08
CA TYR A 785 -19.14 3.01 33.73
C TYR A 785 -19.92 4.33 33.69
N ASP A 786 -21.18 4.29 33.28
CA ASP A 786 -21.99 5.49 33.02
C ASP A 786 -23.12 5.71 34.06
N ASP A 787 -23.79 6.87 33.97
CA ASP A 787 -24.89 7.24 34.87
C ASP A 787 -26.14 6.34 34.72
N SER A 788 -26.26 5.57 33.63
CA SER A 788 -27.31 4.56 33.47
C SER A 788 -27.04 3.26 34.26
N GLY A 789 -25.80 3.08 34.75
CA GLY A 789 -25.35 1.86 35.42
C GLY A 789 -24.83 0.79 34.46
N ALA A 790 -24.37 1.18 33.27
CA ALA A 790 -23.84 0.28 32.24
C ALA A 790 -22.36 0.54 31.93
N TRP A 791 -21.70 -0.47 31.38
CA TRP A 791 -20.33 -0.36 30.88
C TRP A 791 -20.36 -0.07 29.38
N HIS A 792 -19.73 1.04 28.97
CA HIS A 792 -19.66 1.49 27.59
C HIS A 792 -18.21 1.57 27.10
N THR A 793 -17.96 1.10 25.88
CA THR A 793 -16.65 1.16 25.22
C THR A 793 -16.25 2.60 24.93
N GLU A 794 -15.22 3.09 25.62
CA GLU A 794 -14.69 4.46 25.52
C GLU A 794 -13.43 4.50 24.63
N ARG A 795 -12.56 3.46 24.69
CA ARG A 795 -11.45 3.23 23.74
C ARG A 795 -11.31 1.76 23.35
N THR A 796 -10.55 1.52 22.28
CA THR A 796 -10.27 0.20 21.65
C THR A 796 -8.90 0.23 20.98
N ASP A 797 -8.40 -0.94 20.54
CA ASP A 797 -7.16 -1.10 19.75
C ASP A 797 -7.08 -0.35 18.40
N GLY A 798 -8.15 0.36 18.05
CA GLY A 798 -8.22 1.26 16.91
C GLY A 798 -7.78 2.70 17.18
N HIS A 799 -7.52 3.08 18.44
CA HIS A 799 -7.18 4.45 18.87
C HIS A 799 -5.67 4.67 19.07
N HIS A 800 -5.16 5.82 18.60
CA HIS A 800 -3.75 6.21 18.71
C HIS A 800 -3.23 6.35 20.16
N SER A 801 -4.12 6.65 21.10
CA SER A 801 -3.84 6.76 22.54
C SER A 801 -3.70 5.41 23.24
N THR A 802 -3.77 4.30 22.52
CA THR A 802 -3.72 2.95 23.09
C THR A 802 -2.69 2.09 22.38
N THR A 803 -2.05 1.18 23.12
CA THR A 803 -1.08 0.24 22.56
C THR A 803 -1.31 -1.17 23.10
N MET A 804 -0.93 -2.17 22.31
CA MET A 804 -0.93 -3.57 22.71
C MET A 804 0.44 -4.15 22.40
N ARG A 805 1.16 -4.63 23.43
CA ARG A 805 2.40 -5.40 23.27
C ARG A 805 2.13 -6.85 23.64
N TRP A 806 2.64 -7.80 22.89
CA TRP A 806 2.53 -9.22 23.17
C TRP A 806 3.92 -9.85 23.20
N THR A 807 4.16 -10.64 24.25
CA THR A 807 5.48 -11.20 24.55
C THR A 807 5.35 -12.71 24.76
N ARG A 808 6.07 -13.50 23.97
CA ARG A 808 6.26 -14.94 24.21
C ARG A 808 7.15 -15.12 25.44
N THR A 809 6.57 -15.59 26.55
CA THR A 809 7.27 -15.77 27.83
C THR A 809 7.94 -17.14 27.96
N ASN A 810 7.48 -18.14 27.19
CA ASN A 810 8.16 -19.42 27.05
C ASN A 810 7.82 -20.06 25.70
N GLU A 811 8.82 -20.27 24.83
CA GLU A 811 8.62 -20.85 23.50
C GLU A 811 8.19 -22.33 23.56
N LEU A 812 8.89 -23.16 24.33
CA LEU A 812 8.64 -24.61 24.42
C LEU A 812 7.30 -24.94 25.09
N HIS A 813 6.87 -24.12 26.05
CA HIS A 813 5.55 -24.26 26.69
C HIS A 813 4.44 -23.57 25.88
N GLY A 814 4.78 -22.66 24.96
CA GLY A 814 3.80 -21.85 24.23
C GLY A 814 3.10 -20.80 25.10
N SER A 815 3.75 -20.29 26.15
CA SER A 815 3.18 -19.27 27.04
C SER A 815 3.52 -17.85 26.60
N SER A 816 2.58 -16.93 26.83
CA SER A 816 2.72 -15.51 26.49
C SER A 816 1.96 -14.60 27.47
N ARG A 817 2.34 -13.32 27.50
CA ARG A 817 1.54 -12.24 28.09
C ARG A 817 1.20 -11.19 27.05
N VAL A 818 0.15 -10.43 27.31
CA VAL A 818 -0.15 -9.17 26.63
C VAL A 818 -0.06 -8.03 27.66
N GLU A 819 0.45 -6.90 27.24
CA GLU A 819 0.45 -5.62 27.94
C GLU A 819 -0.44 -4.67 27.12
N ILE A 820 -1.41 -4.03 27.77
CA ILE A 820 -2.30 -3.03 27.16
C ILE A 820 -1.97 -1.69 27.82
N GLY A 821 -1.52 -0.73 27.00
CA GLY A 821 -1.22 0.64 27.41
C GLY A 821 -2.33 1.60 27.01
N TRP A 822 -2.58 2.61 27.85
CA TRP A 822 -3.44 3.75 27.54
C TRP A 822 -2.79 5.05 28.03
N ASP A 823 -2.51 5.93 27.07
CA ASP A 823 -2.13 7.31 27.28
C ASP A 823 -3.44 8.13 27.39
N VAL A 824 -3.87 8.41 28.62
CA VAL A 824 -5.16 9.07 28.89
C VAL A 824 -5.19 10.45 28.24
N GLU A 825 -6.16 10.72 27.37
CA GLU A 825 -6.26 12.03 26.73
C GLU A 825 -6.87 13.08 27.66
N ALA A 826 -6.43 14.34 27.58
CA ALA A 826 -6.88 15.41 28.48
C ALA A 826 -8.39 15.74 28.40
N TRP A 827 -9.07 15.35 27.31
CA TRP A 827 -10.53 15.48 27.13
C TRP A 827 -11.30 14.22 27.57
N THR A 828 -10.64 13.24 28.20
CA THR A 828 -11.28 12.03 28.72
C THR A 828 -12.23 12.37 29.86
N THR A 829 -13.40 11.74 29.89
CA THR A 829 -14.43 12.01 30.91
C THR A 829 -14.01 11.39 32.26
N PRO A 830 -13.93 12.16 33.37
CA PRO A 830 -13.66 11.58 34.68
C PRO A 830 -14.76 10.60 35.09
N GLY A 831 -14.39 9.52 35.77
CA GLY A 831 -15.33 8.43 36.07
C GLY A 831 -14.65 7.11 36.45
N LEU A 832 -15.45 6.04 36.51
CA LEU A 832 -15.01 4.68 36.80
C LEU A 832 -14.76 3.91 35.50
N TYR A 833 -13.64 3.18 35.45
CA TYR A 833 -13.08 2.54 34.26
C TYR A 833 -12.61 1.12 34.52
N ARG A 834 -12.52 0.32 33.46
CA ARG A 834 -11.86 -1.00 33.44
C ARG A 834 -11.31 -1.32 32.04
N ILE A 835 -10.33 -2.22 31.96
CA ILE A 835 -9.84 -2.77 30.69
C ILE A 835 -10.36 -4.21 30.54
N VAL A 836 -11.00 -4.50 29.42
CA VAL A 836 -11.43 -5.84 29.01
C VAL A 836 -10.50 -6.34 27.91
N TYR A 837 -9.86 -7.49 28.09
CA TYR A 837 -9.01 -8.15 27.10
C TYR A 837 -9.73 -9.39 26.53
N TYR A 838 -9.71 -9.51 25.21
CA TYR A 838 -10.27 -10.63 24.48
C TYR A 838 -9.17 -11.42 23.75
N GLY A 839 -8.98 -12.67 24.16
CA GLY A 839 -7.97 -13.56 23.58
C GLY A 839 -8.58 -14.77 22.89
N ASP A 840 -7.81 -15.40 22.01
CA ASP A 840 -8.20 -16.63 21.31
C ASP A 840 -7.04 -17.64 21.46
N ARG A 841 -7.27 -18.73 22.20
CA ARG A 841 -6.24 -19.72 22.55
C ARG A 841 -6.27 -20.96 21.66
N LYS A 842 -5.11 -21.46 21.22
CA LYS A 842 -5.02 -22.70 20.44
C LYS A 842 -4.69 -23.90 21.33
N THR A 843 -5.69 -24.78 21.51
CA THR A 843 -5.57 -25.97 22.36
C THR A 843 -4.50 -26.95 21.83
N PRO A 844 -3.55 -27.43 22.66
CA PRO A 844 -2.58 -28.46 22.28
C PRO A 844 -3.22 -29.73 21.69
N PHE A 845 -2.48 -30.39 20.79
CA PHE A 845 -2.82 -31.63 20.06
C PHE A 845 -4.07 -31.58 19.15
N THR A 846 -5.18 -31.05 19.64
CA THR A 846 -6.44 -30.89 18.90
C THR A 846 -6.40 -29.71 17.91
N GLY A 847 -5.54 -28.72 18.16
CA GLY A 847 -5.44 -27.49 17.37
C GLY A 847 -6.68 -26.59 17.45
N LYS A 848 -7.69 -26.91 18.28
CA LYS A 848 -8.94 -26.16 18.36
C LYS A 848 -8.71 -24.80 19.01
N ILE A 849 -9.07 -23.74 18.28
CA ILE A 849 -9.10 -22.37 18.78
C ILE A 849 -10.36 -22.16 19.65
N GLN A 850 -10.22 -21.45 20.76
CA GLN A 850 -11.32 -21.09 21.67
C GLN A 850 -11.13 -19.64 22.13
N PRO A 851 -12.17 -18.78 22.11
CA PRO A 851 -12.09 -17.46 22.70
C PRO A 851 -12.06 -17.54 24.24
N PHE A 852 -11.50 -16.51 24.87
CA PHE A 852 -11.62 -16.19 26.29
C PHE A 852 -11.68 -14.67 26.48
N GLU A 853 -12.22 -14.25 27.61
CA GLU A 853 -12.37 -12.86 28.02
C GLU A 853 -11.74 -12.68 29.40
N ALA A 854 -11.18 -11.51 29.64
CA ALA A 854 -10.54 -11.12 30.89
C ALA A 854 -10.84 -9.66 31.20
N THR A 855 -10.87 -9.30 32.48
CA THR A 855 -11.20 -7.93 32.92
C THR A 855 -10.26 -7.53 34.04
N SER A 856 -9.73 -6.30 33.97
CA SER A 856 -8.94 -5.70 35.05
C SER A 856 -9.78 -5.46 36.30
N ASN A 857 -9.13 -5.13 37.42
CA ASN A 857 -9.78 -4.37 38.47
C ASN A 857 -10.30 -3.03 37.92
N GLU A 858 -11.34 -2.50 38.57
CA GLU A 858 -11.91 -1.20 38.27
C GLU A 858 -11.04 -0.07 38.86
N PHE A 859 -10.93 1.06 38.17
CA PHE A 859 -10.11 2.21 38.57
C PHE A 859 -10.77 3.54 38.19
N TYR A 860 -10.44 4.62 38.88
CA TYR A 860 -11.00 5.95 38.62
C TYR A 860 -10.06 6.85 37.80
N LEU A 861 -10.64 7.71 36.96
CA LEU A 861 -10.01 8.94 36.46
C LEU A 861 -10.58 10.14 37.21
N VAL A 862 -9.70 10.99 37.76
CA VAL A 862 -10.03 12.07 38.71
C VAL A 862 -9.33 13.40 38.41
#